data_AF-A0A8J3NNI5-F1
#
_entry.id   AF-A0A8J3NNI5-F1
#
_cell.length_a   1.000
_cell.length_b   1.000
_cell.length_c   1.000
_cell.angle_alpha   90.00
_cell.angle_beta   90.00
_cell.angle_gamma   90.00
#
_symmetry.space_group_name_H-M   'P 1'
#
loop_
_entity.id
_entity.type
_entity.pdbx_description
1 polymer ?
#
loop_
_entity_poly.entity_id
_entity_poly.type
_entity_poly.pdbx_seq_one_letter_code
_entity_poly.pdbx_strand_id
1 'polypeptide(L)'
;MKVGLSWLREHVALPADLTEAELDLALNNLGIEVEEIADQRHSVQGSLVVGKVLTIEELTEFKKPIRFCTVDVGQANGTGAPQEIICGARNFAVGDRVVVILPGGVLPGGFAIGARKTYGRNSHGMICSAAELGLSGDHDGIIILPESVTAQPGDDARPVVGLDDIEVHVTVTPDRGYQMSVRGLARELGHAFGARFTDPGLAPAPAGTAAPAWPVTIQDTQGCDRFAARLVRGIDPAAPTPDWMARRLLTAGVRTLGLAIDITNYVMLELGQPMHAFDADRISGGLVVRRATEGEKLTTLDGQARVLSAEDMVICDDTGPISLAAVMGGQTSEVVDGTVNVLFEAAHWDPTMVGRTARRHKLFSEAAKRWERGVDRELCLVAIDRAVKLLVEYGGGTPGDEILDLNHPGEPTMISMAADKPARLIGVDYSVDRIGDILTEVGCDTAVYDDRVDVITPSWRPDLREPADLVEEVVRLDGFEKVPSVLPIAPPGNGLTPSQRRKRSVGRTLAEQGYVEVLSYPFVAASALSTLGLPTDAVRLANPLSDEEPFMRTSLLPPLLAALKRNVGRGQRDAALFEQGLVFLPDPAAGVPPVMGVAGRPDPALWEKANASVPAQPWHVAVVLTGEYERSGWWGPGRAAMWSDAVQAARDVLAASAVPAASVDISAAEQAPWHPGRCAAITVDGVVVGYAGELHPAVCTALDLPKRTCAMELDLDAVPLPGPTPPPVFSTYPPALIDVALVLSADVPAGQVEAALTEGAGPLLESVRLFDVYASEQLGAGQRSLAYKLTFRAPDRTLTVEEAVAARDAAVAVTAQRFGAVLRGA
;
A
#
# COMPACT_ATOMS: atom_id res chain seq x y z
N MET A 1 7.01 5.68 -15.66
CA MET A 1 7.05 6.17 -17.06
C MET A 1 8.45 5.94 -17.58
N LYS A 2 8.60 5.35 -18.78
CA LYS A 2 9.90 5.09 -19.41
C LYS A 2 10.11 6.03 -20.61
N VAL A 3 11.32 6.54 -20.77
CA VAL A 3 11.70 7.43 -21.88
C VAL A 3 13.20 7.32 -22.16
N GLY A 4 13.60 7.47 -23.43
CA GLY A 4 15.01 7.57 -23.81
C GLY A 4 15.58 8.98 -23.58
N LEU A 5 16.80 9.07 -23.09
CA LEU A 5 17.51 10.34 -22.88
C LEU A 5 17.73 11.08 -24.20
N SER A 6 17.97 10.36 -25.30
CA SER A 6 18.08 10.94 -26.64
C SER A 6 16.85 11.75 -27.03
N TRP A 7 15.65 11.27 -26.69
CA TRP A 7 14.39 11.94 -26.99
C TRP A 7 14.19 13.18 -26.11
N LEU A 8 14.55 13.11 -24.81
CA LEU A 8 14.54 14.29 -23.95
C LEU A 8 15.48 15.39 -24.50
N ARG A 9 16.67 15.01 -24.99
CA ARG A 9 17.67 15.93 -25.55
C ARG A 9 17.21 16.68 -26.81
N GLU A 10 16.17 16.22 -27.51
CA GLU A 10 15.56 16.96 -28.61
C GLU A 10 14.85 18.24 -28.14
N HIS A 11 14.38 18.24 -26.89
CA HIS A 11 13.62 19.34 -26.30
C HIS A 11 14.41 20.13 -25.26
N VAL A 12 15.43 19.53 -24.63
CA VAL A 12 16.28 20.20 -23.63
C VAL A 12 17.77 20.03 -23.93
N ALA A 13 18.51 21.14 -23.90
CA ALA A 13 19.94 21.19 -24.20
C ALA A 13 20.82 20.71 -23.03
N LEU A 14 20.72 19.42 -22.67
CA LEU A 14 21.48 18.81 -21.57
C LEU A 14 22.99 18.71 -21.85
N PRO A 15 23.86 18.71 -20.81
CA PRO A 15 25.30 18.50 -20.96
C PRO A 15 25.62 17.20 -21.73
N ALA A 16 26.61 17.24 -22.63
CA ALA A 16 26.94 16.09 -23.49
C ALA A 16 27.58 14.93 -22.71
N ASP A 17 28.32 15.26 -21.65
CA ASP A 17 29.04 14.38 -20.74
C ASP A 17 28.24 14.00 -19.48
N LEU A 18 26.93 14.27 -19.47
CA LEU A 18 26.03 13.96 -18.36
C LEU A 18 26.11 12.48 -17.99
N THR A 19 26.48 12.21 -16.74
CA THR A 19 26.57 10.86 -16.20
C THR A 19 25.22 10.38 -15.67
N GLU A 20 25.05 9.05 -15.53
CA GLU A 20 23.85 8.46 -14.93
C GLU A 20 23.62 8.97 -13.50
N ALA A 21 24.69 9.11 -12.71
CA ALA A 21 24.60 9.57 -11.32
C ALA A 21 24.18 11.05 -11.20
N GLU A 22 24.61 11.91 -12.12
CA GLU A 22 24.19 13.31 -12.14
C GLU A 22 22.73 13.45 -12.59
N LEU A 23 22.30 12.62 -13.55
CA LEU A 23 20.90 12.58 -13.99
C LEU A 23 19.98 12.07 -12.86
N ASP A 24 20.38 11.00 -12.18
CA ASP A 24 19.67 10.46 -11.02
C ASP A 24 19.53 11.49 -9.91
N LEU A 25 20.63 12.13 -9.52
CA LEU A 25 20.62 13.17 -8.47
C LEU A 25 19.74 14.36 -8.86
N ALA A 26 19.80 14.82 -10.10
CA ALA A 26 19.00 15.94 -10.58
C ALA A 26 17.48 15.63 -10.53
N LEU A 27 17.07 14.46 -11.01
CA LEU A 27 15.68 14.03 -10.97
C LEU A 27 15.17 13.88 -9.53
N ASN A 28 15.94 13.23 -8.66
CA ASN A 28 15.57 13.06 -7.25
C ASN A 28 15.47 14.41 -6.51
N ASN A 29 16.39 15.36 -6.76
CA ASN A 29 16.33 16.70 -6.17
C ASN A 29 15.10 17.49 -6.62
N LEU A 30 14.60 17.22 -7.83
CA LEU A 30 13.35 17.78 -8.34
C LEU A 30 12.10 17.09 -7.80
N GLY A 31 12.24 16.07 -6.94
CA GLY A 31 11.13 15.27 -6.42
C GLY A 31 10.60 14.21 -7.38
N ILE A 32 11.37 13.85 -8.41
CA ILE A 32 11.02 12.82 -9.39
C ILE A 32 11.74 11.52 -8.98
N GLU A 33 10.98 10.54 -8.48
CA GLU A 33 11.54 9.25 -8.07
C GLU A 33 12.05 8.48 -9.30
N VAL A 34 13.33 8.13 -9.28
CA VAL A 34 13.97 7.32 -10.33
C VAL A 34 13.92 5.86 -9.91
N GLU A 35 13.22 5.02 -10.69
CA GLU A 35 13.22 3.57 -10.47
C GLU A 35 14.48 2.92 -11.06
N GLU A 36 14.89 3.37 -12.24
CA GLU A 36 16.03 2.82 -12.97
C GLU A 36 16.55 3.82 -14.01
N ILE A 37 17.87 3.93 -14.13
CA ILE A 37 18.54 4.52 -15.30
C ILE A 37 19.39 3.41 -15.90
N ALA A 38 19.07 3.01 -17.13
CA ALA A 38 19.71 1.89 -17.82
C ALA A 38 20.47 2.41 -19.04
N ASP A 39 21.81 2.40 -18.97
CA ASP A 39 22.66 2.70 -20.13
C ASP A 39 22.78 1.49 -21.05
N GLN A 40 22.04 1.53 -22.16
CA GLN A 40 22.00 0.43 -23.13
C GLN A 40 23.28 0.36 -23.98
N ARG A 41 24.11 1.41 -23.99
CA ARG A 41 25.36 1.47 -24.80
C ARG A 41 26.35 0.36 -24.45
N HIS A 42 26.31 -0.10 -23.21
CA HIS A 42 27.22 -1.11 -22.68
C HIS A 42 26.58 -2.49 -22.50
N SER A 43 25.30 -2.65 -22.82
CA SER A 43 24.56 -3.91 -22.59
C SER A 43 25.00 -5.05 -23.50
N VAL A 44 25.51 -4.72 -24.70
CA VAL A 44 26.08 -5.67 -25.68
C VAL A 44 27.53 -5.34 -25.98
N GLN A 45 28.43 -6.28 -25.72
CA GLN A 45 29.86 -6.17 -26.04
C GLN A 45 30.20 -6.85 -27.37
N GLY A 46 31.26 -6.39 -28.02
CA GLY A 46 31.74 -6.94 -29.30
C GLY A 46 30.95 -6.46 -30.53
N SER A 47 31.12 -7.16 -31.66
CA SER A 47 30.60 -6.71 -32.96
C SER A 47 29.13 -7.12 -33.17
N LEU A 48 28.21 -6.21 -32.81
CA LEU A 48 26.79 -6.27 -33.15
C LEU A 48 26.56 -5.44 -34.42
N VAL A 49 26.15 -6.09 -35.51
CA VAL A 49 26.10 -5.45 -36.83
C VAL A 49 24.82 -5.77 -37.60
N VAL A 50 24.49 -4.91 -38.55
CA VAL A 50 23.44 -5.18 -39.52
C VAL A 50 23.92 -6.26 -40.48
N GLY A 51 23.08 -7.26 -40.74
CA GLY A 51 23.33 -8.31 -41.72
C GLY A 51 22.22 -8.40 -42.76
N LYS A 52 22.52 -8.94 -43.95
CA LYS A 52 21.50 -9.25 -44.97
C LYS A 52 21.50 -10.74 -45.29
N VAL A 53 20.34 -11.38 -45.18
CA VAL A 53 20.21 -12.82 -45.41
C VAL A 53 20.32 -13.12 -46.91
N LEU A 54 21.35 -13.86 -47.32
CA LEU A 54 21.62 -14.21 -48.71
C LEU A 54 21.01 -15.55 -49.11
N THR A 55 21.11 -16.56 -48.25
CA THR A 55 20.54 -17.89 -48.48
C THR A 55 19.92 -18.45 -47.20
N ILE A 56 18.90 -19.29 -47.36
CA ILE A 56 18.27 -20.07 -46.30
C ILE A 56 18.17 -21.53 -46.78
N GLU A 57 18.81 -22.44 -46.05
CA GLU A 57 18.66 -23.90 -46.19
C GLU A 57 17.86 -24.43 -44.98
N GLU A 58 16.70 -25.05 -45.20
CA GLU A 58 15.94 -25.67 -44.12
C GLU A 58 16.48 -27.07 -43.80
N LEU A 59 16.93 -27.26 -42.56
CA LEU A 59 17.39 -28.53 -42.02
C LEU A 59 16.19 -29.28 -41.42
N THR A 60 15.68 -30.26 -42.17
CA THR A 60 14.46 -31.03 -41.82
C THR A 60 14.73 -32.26 -40.95
N GLU A 61 16.00 -32.53 -40.64
CA GLU A 61 16.46 -33.72 -39.90
C GLU A 61 16.21 -33.64 -38.37
N PHE A 62 15.64 -32.54 -37.87
CA PHE A 62 15.48 -32.25 -36.44
C PHE A 62 14.00 -32.02 -36.04
N LYS A 63 13.69 -32.16 -34.74
CA LYS A 63 12.32 -31.99 -34.20
C LYS A 63 11.70 -30.61 -34.45
N LYS A 64 12.51 -29.57 -34.55
CA LYS A 64 12.09 -28.21 -34.93
C LYS A 64 12.74 -27.88 -36.29
N PRO A 65 12.05 -27.19 -37.19
CA PRO A 65 12.67 -26.67 -38.42
C PRO A 65 13.80 -25.71 -38.03
N ILE A 66 15.03 -26.03 -38.42
CA ILE A 66 16.19 -25.17 -38.20
C ILE A 66 16.64 -24.62 -39.55
N ARG A 67 17.04 -23.35 -39.60
CA ARG A 67 17.55 -22.71 -40.81
C ARG A 67 19.05 -22.53 -40.72
N PHE A 68 19.76 -22.99 -41.75
CA PHE A 68 21.15 -22.63 -42.00
C PHE A 68 21.19 -21.47 -43.00
N CYS A 69 21.71 -20.33 -42.57
CA CYS A 69 21.69 -19.10 -43.31
C CYS A 69 23.11 -18.66 -43.66
N THR A 70 23.30 -18.11 -44.86
CA THR A 70 24.47 -17.27 -45.14
C THR A 70 24.03 -15.81 -45.08
N VAL A 71 24.75 -15.01 -44.30
CA VAL A 71 24.38 -13.62 -44.00
C VAL A 71 25.54 -12.71 -44.40
N ASP A 72 25.29 -11.75 -45.28
CA ASP A 72 26.25 -10.68 -45.57
C ASP A 72 26.36 -9.77 -44.34
N VAL A 73 27.57 -9.60 -43.82
CA VAL A 73 27.88 -8.71 -42.69
C VAL A 73 28.97 -7.70 -43.08
N GLY A 74 29.09 -7.42 -44.39
CA GLY A 74 30.12 -6.55 -44.93
C GLY A 74 31.52 -7.01 -44.52
N GLN A 75 32.37 -6.06 -44.12
CA GLN A 75 33.73 -6.33 -43.65
C GLN A 75 33.81 -6.62 -42.14
N ALA A 76 32.68 -6.66 -41.42
CA ALA A 76 32.67 -6.73 -39.95
C ALA A 76 33.25 -8.05 -39.40
N ASN A 77 33.28 -9.11 -40.20
CA ASN A 77 33.90 -10.39 -39.85
C ASN A 77 35.40 -10.47 -40.21
N GLY A 78 35.99 -9.38 -40.72
CA GLY A 78 37.40 -9.28 -41.11
C GLY A 78 37.77 -10.00 -42.42
N THR A 79 36.83 -10.69 -43.08
CA THR A 79 37.10 -11.46 -44.32
C THR A 79 36.29 -10.97 -45.52
N GLY A 80 35.16 -10.31 -45.30
CA GLY A 80 34.23 -9.90 -46.37
C GLY A 80 33.44 -11.07 -46.97
N ALA A 81 33.63 -12.30 -46.50
CA ALA A 81 32.85 -13.45 -46.91
C ALA A 81 31.51 -13.51 -46.16
N PRO A 82 30.45 -14.10 -46.74
CA PRO A 82 29.19 -14.32 -46.02
C PRO A 82 29.38 -15.15 -44.75
N GLN A 83 28.70 -14.74 -43.69
CA GLN A 83 28.74 -15.39 -42.38
C GLN A 83 27.76 -16.57 -42.35
N GLU A 84 28.24 -17.75 -41.96
CA GLU A 84 27.41 -18.93 -41.75
C GLU A 84 26.74 -18.87 -40.37
N ILE A 85 25.41 -18.83 -40.29
CA ILE A 85 24.67 -18.73 -39.03
C ILE A 85 23.49 -19.69 -39.01
N ILE A 86 23.30 -20.38 -37.88
CA ILE A 86 22.11 -21.19 -37.60
C ILE A 86 21.07 -20.34 -36.88
N CYS A 87 19.84 -20.34 -37.38
CA CYS A 87 18.71 -19.63 -36.77
C CYS A 87 17.47 -20.54 -36.69
N GLY A 88 16.76 -20.48 -35.56
CA GLY A 88 15.50 -21.22 -35.35
C GLY A 88 14.24 -20.41 -35.66
N ALA A 89 14.36 -19.09 -35.85
CA ALA A 89 13.23 -18.22 -36.11
C ALA A 89 12.69 -18.38 -37.54
N ARG A 90 11.40 -18.08 -37.74
CA ARG A 90 10.72 -18.26 -39.03
C ARG A 90 10.14 -16.98 -39.63
N ASN A 91 10.22 -15.87 -38.89
CA ASN A 91 9.63 -14.59 -39.28
C ASN A 91 10.39 -13.85 -40.39
N PHE A 92 11.53 -14.37 -40.87
CA PHE A 92 12.37 -13.74 -41.89
C PHE A 92 12.52 -14.58 -43.18
N ALA A 93 12.89 -13.91 -44.28
CA ALA A 93 13.10 -14.44 -45.61
C ALA A 93 14.47 -14.04 -46.20
N VAL A 94 14.81 -14.61 -47.36
CA VAL A 94 16.00 -14.20 -48.13
C VAL A 94 15.82 -12.76 -48.60
N GLY A 95 16.83 -11.93 -48.40
CA GLY A 95 16.80 -10.50 -48.72
C GLY A 95 16.59 -9.62 -47.49
N ASP A 96 16.03 -10.16 -46.40
CA ASP A 96 15.78 -9.39 -45.18
C ASP A 96 17.07 -8.91 -44.53
N ARG A 97 17.00 -7.70 -43.98
CA ARG A 97 18.04 -7.16 -43.12
C ARG A 97 17.74 -7.54 -41.67
N VAL A 98 18.75 -8.03 -40.97
CA VAL A 98 18.63 -8.59 -39.63
C VAL A 98 19.77 -8.09 -38.75
N VAL A 99 19.67 -8.31 -37.43
CA VAL A 99 20.72 -7.92 -36.48
C VAL A 99 21.56 -9.14 -36.12
N VAL A 100 22.87 -9.04 -36.26
CA VAL A 100 23.81 -10.16 -36.10
C VAL A 100 24.86 -9.83 -35.05
N ILE A 101 25.01 -10.72 -34.07
CA ILE A 101 26.15 -10.70 -33.15
C ILE A 101 27.21 -11.70 -33.63
N LEU A 102 28.42 -11.19 -33.86
CA LEU A 102 29.55 -11.99 -34.35
C LEU A 102 30.32 -12.67 -33.19
N PRO A 103 31.12 -13.71 -33.47
CA PRO A 103 31.98 -14.35 -32.46
C PRO A 103 32.88 -13.34 -31.74
N GLY A 104 33.00 -13.49 -30.42
CA GLY A 104 33.65 -12.52 -29.53
C GLY A 104 32.68 -11.51 -28.91
N GLY A 105 31.42 -11.46 -29.36
CA GLY A 105 30.38 -10.65 -28.73
C GLY A 105 29.84 -11.26 -27.44
N VAL A 106 29.28 -10.42 -26.56
CA VAL A 106 28.63 -10.84 -25.31
C VAL A 106 27.28 -10.13 -25.23
N LEU A 107 26.20 -10.92 -25.16
CA LEU A 107 24.84 -10.43 -24.99
C LEU A 107 24.52 -10.19 -23.49
N PRO A 108 23.43 -9.45 -23.18
CA PRO A 108 22.94 -9.28 -21.81
C PRO A 108 22.87 -10.59 -21.02
N GLY A 109 23.19 -10.53 -19.73
CA GLY A 109 23.32 -11.72 -18.88
C GLY A 109 24.64 -12.49 -19.03
N GLY A 110 25.62 -11.94 -19.78
CA GLY A 110 26.97 -12.51 -19.91
C GLY A 110 27.07 -13.65 -20.92
N PHE A 111 26.15 -13.72 -21.89
CA PHE A 111 26.11 -14.81 -22.86
C PHE A 111 27.13 -14.57 -23.99
N ALA A 112 28.28 -15.23 -23.90
CA ALA A 112 29.36 -15.13 -24.88
C ALA A 112 29.03 -15.85 -26.19
N ILE A 113 29.21 -15.15 -27.31
CA ILE A 113 29.00 -15.65 -28.67
C ILE A 113 30.33 -16.16 -29.23
N GLY A 114 30.33 -17.40 -29.70
CA GLY A 114 31.49 -18.03 -30.33
C GLY A 114 31.10 -18.84 -31.56
N ALA A 115 32.09 -19.22 -32.34
CA ALA A 115 31.91 -20.16 -33.44
C ALA A 115 31.69 -21.57 -32.89
N ARG A 116 30.53 -22.17 -33.18
CA ARG A 116 30.18 -23.51 -32.71
C ARG A 116 29.58 -24.37 -33.80
N LYS A 117 29.81 -25.67 -33.73
CA LYS A 117 29.13 -26.64 -34.59
C LYS A 117 27.79 -26.99 -33.94
N THR A 118 26.70 -26.77 -34.65
CA THR A 118 25.34 -27.04 -34.15
C THR A 118 24.49 -27.51 -35.32
N TYR A 119 23.64 -28.52 -35.10
CA TYR A 119 22.78 -29.10 -36.14
C TYR A 119 23.54 -29.54 -37.41
N GLY A 120 24.76 -30.06 -37.23
CA GLY A 120 25.60 -30.58 -38.31
C GLY A 120 26.38 -29.53 -39.12
N ARG A 121 26.09 -28.23 -38.95
CA ARG A 121 26.76 -27.10 -39.62
C ARG A 121 27.56 -26.26 -38.63
N ASN A 122 28.46 -25.41 -39.14
CA ASN A 122 29.14 -24.41 -38.32
C ASN A 122 28.27 -23.14 -38.25
N SER A 123 28.11 -22.58 -37.06
CA SER A 123 27.45 -21.29 -36.82
C SER A 123 28.46 -20.33 -36.22
N HIS A 124 28.82 -19.31 -36.98
CA HIS A 124 29.80 -18.30 -36.62
C HIS A 124 29.07 -17.02 -36.19
N GLY A 125 28.35 -17.07 -35.08
CA GLY A 125 27.52 -15.97 -34.62
C GLY A 125 26.06 -16.37 -34.41
N MET A 126 25.21 -15.37 -34.27
CA MET A 126 23.78 -15.52 -34.02
C MET A 126 23.01 -14.33 -34.62
N ILE A 127 21.82 -14.60 -35.15
CA ILE A 127 20.85 -13.55 -35.51
C ILE A 127 20.00 -13.27 -34.27
N CYS A 128 19.94 -12.00 -33.84
CA CYS A 128 19.38 -11.61 -32.55
C CYS A 128 17.88 -11.28 -32.63
N SER A 129 17.16 -11.70 -31.59
CA SER A 129 15.83 -11.20 -31.23
C SER A 129 15.90 -9.96 -30.32
N ALA A 130 14.79 -9.24 -30.22
CA ALA A 130 14.69 -8.09 -29.31
C ALA A 130 14.88 -8.50 -27.84
N ALA A 131 14.38 -9.67 -27.43
CA ALA A 131 14.59 -10.20 -26.08
C ALA A 131 16.05 -10.57 -25.80
N GLU A 132 16.77 -11.16 -26.75
CA GLU A 132 18.19 -11.48 -26.58
C GLU A 132 19.06 -10.23 -26.45
N LEU A 133 18.63 -9.10 -27.02
CA LEU A 133 19.27 -7.80 -26.85
C LEU A 133 18.80 -7.03 -25.61
N GLY A 134 17.85 -7.58 -24.82
CA GLY A 134 17.29 -6.90 -23.66
C GLY A 134 16.30 -5.77 -23.97
N LEU A 135 15.84 -5.65 -25.22
CA LEU A 135 14.97 -4.58 -25.70
C LEU A 135 13.47 -4.84 -25.47
N SER A 136 13.05 -6.10 -25.35
CA SER A 136 11.64 -6.45 -25.11
C SER A 136 11.50 -7.83 -24.44
N GLY A 137 10.32 -8.15 -23.91
CA GLY A 137 9.99 -9.49 -23.44
C GLY A 137 9.47 -10.44 -24.54
N ASP A 138 9.47 -10.02 -25.80
CA ASP A 138 8.92 -10.79 -26.91
C ASP A 138 9.90 -11.87 -27.42
N HIS A 139 9.38 -13.09 -27.60
CA HIS A 139 10.14 -14.26 -28.03
C HIS A 139 9.69 -14.81 -29.39
N ASP A 140 8.77 -14.15 -30.10
CA ASP A 140 8.13 -14.71 -31.31
C ASP A 140 8.99 -14.62 -32.59
N GLY A 141 10.20 -14.06 -32.53
CA GLY A 141 11.10 -14.03 -33.68
C GLY A 141 12.40 -13.24 -33.50
N ILE A 142 13.17 -13.14 -34.58
CA ILE A 142 14.37 -12.27 -34.66
C ILE A 142 14.00 -10.84 -35.09
N ILE A 143 14.92 -9.89 -34.89
CA ILE A 143 14.77 -8.52 -35.38
C ILE A 143 14.95 -8.50 -36.90
N ILE A 144 13.95 -7.98 -37.59
CA ILE A 144 13.99 -7.68 -39.02
C ILE A 144 13.95 -6.16 -39.16
N LEU A 145 14.97 -5.63 -39.83
CA LEU A 145 15.10 -4.20 -40.07
C LEU A 145 14.28 -3.85 -41.32
N PRO A 146 13.29 -2.94 -41.20
CA PRO A 146 12.46 -2.56 -42.33
C PRO A 146 13.26 -1.80 -43.39
N GLU A 147 12.70 -1.67 -44.59
CA GLU A 147 13.36 -1.04 -45.74
C GLU A 147 13.77 0.43 -45.49
N SER A 148 13.06 1.12 -44.59
CA SER A 148 13.33 2.49 -44.14
C SER A 148 14.68 2.70 -43.47
N VAL A 149 15.25 1.66 -42.84
CA VAL A 149 16.58 1.74 -42.23
C VAL A 149 17.62 1.97 -43.33
N THR A 150 18.49 2.96 -43.20
CA THR A 150 19.54 3.25 -44.21
C THR A 150 20.84 2.47 -43.98
N ALA A 151 21.02 1.90 -42.78
CA ALA A 151 22.18 1.10 -42.41
C ALA A 151 22.39 -0.09 -43.35
N GLN A 152 23.65 -0.29 -43.73
CA GLN A 152 24.11 -1.30 -44.66
C GLN A 152 24.69 -2.52 -43.93
N PRO A 153 24.77 -3.68 -44.59
CA PRO A 153 25.45 -4.85 -44.02
C PRO A 153 26.87 -4.52 -43.52
N GLY A 154 27.13 -4.80 -42.25
CA GLY A 154 28.39 -4.52 -41.56
C GLY A 154 28.43 -3.23 -40.73
N ASP A 155 27.44 -2.35 -40.86
CA ASP A 155 27.30 -1.17 -39.98
C ASP A 155 26.95 -1.62 -38.55
N ASP A 156 27.33 -0.82 -37.54
CA ASP A 156 26.94 -1.06 -36.15
C ASP A 156 25.41 -1.03 -36.03
N ALA A 157 24.84 -2.09 -35.47
CA ALA A 157 23.40 -2.19 -35.30
C ALA A 157 22.89 -1.43 -34.07
N ARG A 158 23.73 -1.05 -33.10
CA ARG A 158 23.28 -0.37 -31.86
C ARG A 158 22.44 0.88 -32.13
N PRO A 159 22.87 1.82 -32.99
CA PRO A 159 22.07 3.02 -33.29
C PRO A 159 20.77 2.72 -34.03
N VAL A 160 20.70 1.56 -34.68
CA VAL A 160 19.52 1.11 -35.41
C VAL A 160 18.52 0.46 -34.45
N VAL A 161 18.99 -0.32 -33.48
CA VAL A 161 18.13 -1.04 -32.54
C VAL A 161 17.84 -0.28 -31.23
N GLY A 162 18.41 0.91 -31.04
CA GLY A 162 18.20 1.73 -29.84
C GLY A 162 19.06 1.31 -28.64
N LEU A 163 20.16 0.58 -28.89
CA LEU A 163 21.16 0.26 -27.88
C LEU A 163 22.22 1.35 -27.75
N ASP A 164 22.01 2.53 -28.34
CA ASP A 164 22.90 3.69 -28.23
C ASP A 164 22.36 4.77 -27.27
N ASP A 165 21.27 4.49 -26.55
CA ASP A 165 20.60 5.44 -25.66
C ASP A 165 20.68 5.04 -24.17
N ILE A 166 20.35 5.99 -23.30
CA ILE A 166 20.12 5.77 -21.87
C ILE A 166 18.60 5.79 -21.65
N GLU A 167 18.06 4.72 -21.08
CA GLU A 167 16.66 4.63 -20.71
C GLU A 167 16.46 5.16 -19.29
N VAL A 168 15.48 6.05 -19.13
CA VAL A 168 15.12 6.67 -17.85
C VAL A 168 13.75 6.17 -17.45
N HIS A 169 13.67 5.49 -16.30
CA HIS A 169 12.43 5.00 -15.71
C HIS A 169 12.12 5.76 -14.42
N VAL A 170 11.04 6.55 -14.44
CA VAL A 170 10.62 7.38 -13.31
C VAL A 170 9.23 7.02 -12.80
N THR A 171 9.02 7.18 -11.50
CA THR A 171 7.69 7.13 -10.88
C THR A 171 7.20 8.54 -10.58
N VAL A 172 6.18 8.94 -11.35
CA VAL A 172 5.58 10.26 -11.27
C VAL A 172 4.49 10.26 -10.19
N THR A 173 4.55 11.20 -9.26
CA THR A 173 3.55 11.40 -8.22
C THR A 173 2.22 11.92 -8.80
N PRO A 174 1.07 11.69 -8.14
CA PRO A 174 -0.24 12.03 -8.71
C PRO A 174 -0.50 13.53 -8.95
N ASP A 175 0.19 14.42 -8.23
CA ASP A 175 0.12 15.88 -8.36
C ASP A 175 0.83 16.38 -9.64
N ARG A 176 1.77 15.61 -10.20
CA ARG A 176 2.62 16.05 -11.32
C ARG A 176 2.26 15.38 -12.63
N GLY A 177 0.97 15.35 -12.97
CA GLY A 177 0.45 14.74 -14.21
C GLY A 177 1.22 15.17 -15.47
N TYR A 178 1.63 16.44 -15.56
CA TYR A 178 2.42 16.98 -16.68
C TYR A 178 3.76 16.27 -16.91
N GLN A 179 4.37 15.70 -15.86
CA GLN A 179 5.63 14.94 -15.94
C GLN A 179 5.45 13.55 -16.56
N MET A 180 4.21 13.10 -16.83
CA MET A 180 3.94 11.88 -17.59
C MET A 180 4.14 12.04 -19.10
N SER A 181 5.10 12.87 -19.50
CA SER A 181 5.43 13.20 -20.88
C SER A 181 6.88 13.61 -21.05
N VAL A 182 7.41 13.47 -22.27
CA VAL A 182 8.73 13.98 -22.64
C VAL A 182 8.79 15.49 -22.44
N ARG A 183 7.73 16.22 -22.84
CA ARG A 183 7.57 17.66 -22.59
C ARG A 183 7.79 18.01 -21.12
N GLY A 184 7.10 17.33 -20.21
CA GLY A 184 7.17 17.62 -18.78
C GLY A 184 8.53 17.31 -18.17
N LEU A 185 9.08 16.12 -18.45
CA LEU A 185 10.40 15.75 -17.96
C LEU A 185 11.52 16.63 -18.52
N ALA A 186 11.47 16.96 -19.81
CA ALA A 186 12.43 17.84 -20.44
C ALA A 186 12.39 19.26 -19.86
N ARG A 187 11.19 19.77 -19.50
CA ARG A 187 11.03 21.05 -18.80
C ARG A 187 11.72 21.02 -17.44
N GLU A 188 11.43 20.01 -16.63
CA GLU A 188 12.00 19.85 -15.28
C GLU A 188 13.52 19.71 -15.32
N LEU A 189 14.06 18.90 -16.23
CA LEU A 189 15.49 18.79 -16.47
C LEU A 189 16.11 20.11 -16.97
N GLY A 190 15.34 20.91 -17.72
CA GLY A 190 15.71 22.27 -18.09
C GLY A 190 15.99 23.13 -16.86
N HIS A 191 15.14 23.04 -15.83
CA HIS A 191 15.34 23.75 -14.57
C HIS A 191 16.58 23.24 -13.81
N ALA A 192 16.70 21.92 -13.59
CA ALA A 192 17.81 21.37 -12.81
C ALA A 192 19.19 21.69 -13.39
N PHE A 193 19.33 21.71 -14.71
CA PHE A 193 20.61 21.97 -15.37
C PHE A 193 20.78 23.42 -15.86
N GLY A 194 19.80 24.30 -15.63
CA GLY A 194 19.78 25.65 -16.22
C GLY A 194 19.86 25.61 -17.75
N ALA A 195 19.35 24.54 -18.36
CA ALA A 195 19.47 24.25 -19.78
C ALA A 195 18.32 24.89 -20.56
N ARG A 196 18.60 25.29 -21.81
CA ARG A 196 17.55 25.81 -22.70
C ARG A 196 16.55 24.69 -23.02
N PHE A 197 15.30 24.89 -22.61
CA PHE A 197 14.17 24.07 -22.98
C PHE A 197 13.39 24.71 -24.15
N THR A 198 13.01 23.90 -25.14
CA THR A 198 12.14 24.29 -26.26
C THR A 198 10.84 23.53 -26.13
N ASP A 199 9.77 24.22 -25.71
CA ASP A 199 8.49 23.58 -25.41
C ASP A 199 7.76 23.11 -26.69
N PRO A 200 7.63 21.79 -26.93
CA PRO A 200 6.87 21.28 -28.07
C PRO A 200 5.36 21.59 -27.96
N GLY A 201 4.86 21.87 -26.75
CA GLY A 201 3.47 22.30 -26.51
C GLY A 201 3.16 23.73 -26.95
N LEU A 202 4.18 24.53 -27.30
CA LEU A 202 4.02 25.87 -27.87
C LEU A 202 4.20 25.89 -29.39
N ALA A 203 4.25 24.72 -30.04
CA ALA A 203 4.33 24.64 -31.49
C ALA A 203 3.09 25.32 -32.15
N PRO A 204 3.28 26.11 -33.22
CA PRO A 204 2.15 26.75 -33.90
C PRO A 204 1.14 25.71 -34.42
N ALA A 205 -0.11 25.86 -34.02
CA ALA A 205 -1.23 25.03 -34.44
C ALA A 205 -2.33 25.90 -35.10
N PRO A 206 -3.04 25.39 -36.12
CA PRO A 206 -4.17 26.08 -36.72
C PRO A 206 -5.33 26.20 -35.72
N ALA A 207 -6.04 27.33 -35.78
CA ALA A 207 -7.25 27.55 -34.97
C ALA A 207 -8.44 26.73 -35.50
N GLY A 208 -9.44 26.52 -34.65
CA GLY A 208 -10.72 25.91 -35.04
C GLY A 208 -11.44 26.72 -36.12
N THR A 209 -12.14 26.02 -37.01
CA THR A 209 -12.93 26.61 -38.10
C THR A 209 -14.40 26.79 -37.69
N ALA A 210 -15.10 27.71 -38.37
CA ALA A 210 -16.51 28.01 -38.06
C ALA A 210 -17.46 26.83 -38.35
N ALA A 211 -17.12 25.98 -39.33
CA ALA A 211 -17.81 24.74 -39.62
C ALA A 211 -16.83 23.58 -39.43
N PRO A 212 -17.14 22.56 -38.61
CA PRO A 212 -16.28 21.39 -38.45
C PRO A 212 -16.53 20.35 -39.56
N ALA A 213 -15.52 19.52 -39.83
CA ALA A 213 -15.63 18.39 -40.76
C ALA A 213 -16.69 17.37 -40.32
N TRP A 214 -16.90 17.25 -38.99
CA TRP A 214 -17.83 16.31 -38.37
C TRP A 214 -18.62 17.03 -37.27
N PRO A 215 -19.97 16.88 -37.20
CA PRO A 215 -20.75 17.50 -36.15
C PRO A 215 -20.51 16.81 -34.80
N VAL A 216 -20.12 17.59 -33.79
CA VAL A 216 -19.91 17.12 -32.42
C VAL A 216 -20.67 18.02 -31.45
N THR A 217 -21.33 17.44 -30.45
CA THR A 217 -22.02 18.17 -29.38
C THR A 217 -21.56 17.69 -28.02
N ILE A 218 -21.21 18.62 -27.13
CA ILE A 218 -20.90 18.33 -25.72
C ILE A 218 -22.12 18.67 -24.87
N GLN A 219 -22.72 17.67 -24.22
CA GLN A 219 -23.87 17.87 -23.34
C GLN A 219 -23.45 18.13 -21.88
N ASP A 220 -22.34 17.53 -21.44
CA ASP A 220 -21.77 17.76 -20.11
C ASP A 220 -20.40 18.43 -20.23
N THR A 221 -20.40 19.76 -20.14
CA THR A 221 -19.19 20.58 -20.22
C THR A 221 -18.34 20.57 -18.95
N GLN A 222 -18.85 20.02 -17.83
CA GLN A 222 -18.04 19.83 -16.63
C GLN A 222 -17.14 18.60 -16.78
N GLY A 223 -17.66 17.52 -17.37
CA GLY A 223 -16.86 16.32 -17.58
C GLY A 223 -15.95 16.38 -18.82
N CYS A 224 -16.27 17.24 -19.79
CA CYS A 224 -15.48 17.50 -21.00
C CYS A 224 -15.55 18.99 -21.35
N ASP A 225 -14.53 19.77 -20.99
CA ASP A 225 -14.55 21.21 -21.21
C ASP A 225 -13.89 21.64 -22.54
N ARG A 226 -13.15 20.73 -23.19
CA ARG A 226 -12.55 20.96 -24.52
C ARG A 226 -12.55 19.68 -25.35
N PHE A 227 -12.93 19.80 -26.61
CA PHE A 227 -12.92 18.69 -27.57
C PHE A 227 -12.51 19.21 -28.95
N ALA A 228 -11.36 18.75 -29.44
CA ALA A 228 -10.83 19.08 -30.75
C ALA A 228 -10.78 17.85 -31.65
N ALA A 229 -11.07 18.04 -32.94
CA ALA A 229 -11.02 16.96 -33.91
C ALA A 229 -10.65 17.45 -35.31
N ARG A 230 -9.97 16.58 -36.07
CA ARG A 230 -9.60 16.84 -37.47
C ARG A 230 -9.59 15.56 -38.29
N LEU A 231 -10.19 15.63 -39.47
CA LEU A 231 -10.33 14.51 -40.40
C LEU A 231 -9.18 14.51 -41.42
N VAL A 232 -8.58 13.34 -41.66
CA VAL A 232 -7.62 13.08 -42.73
C VAL A 232 -8.20 12.00 -43.65
N ARG A 233 -8.25 12.29 -44.95
CA ARG A 233 -8.88 11.39 -45.94
C ARG A 233 -7.86 10.74 -46.87
N GLY A 234 -8.12 9.50 -47.24
CA GLY A 234 -7.33 8.76 -48.22
C GLY A 234 -5.91 8.43 -47.77
N ILE A 235 -5.73 8.04 -46.51
CA ILE A 235 -4.45 7.51 -46.03
C ILE A 235 -4.16 6.13 -46.63
N ASP A 236 -2.90 5.73 -46.68
CA ASP A 236 -2.50 4.36 -46.99
C ASP A 236 -2.63 3.48 -45.74
N PRO A 237 -3.59 2.54 -45.70
CA PRO A 237 -3.79 1.65 -44.55
C PRO A 237 -2.64 0.66 -44.36
N ALA A 238 -1.79 0.45 -45.37
CA ALA A 238 -0.63 -0.43 -45.30
C ALA A 238 0.66 0.30 -44.92
N ALA A 239 0.61 1.62 -44.68
CA ALA A 239 1.78 2.40 -44.33
C ALA A 239 2.37 1.94 -42.99
N PRO A 240 3.67 1.59 -42.93
CA PRO A 240 4.29 1.16 -41.70
C PRO A 240 4.59 2.35 -40.77
N THR A 241 4.58 2.09 -39.46
CA THR A 241 5.09 3.04 -38.47
C THR A 241 6.59 3.26 -38.68
N PRO A 242 7.10 4.51 -38.76
CA PRO A 242 8.50 4.75 -39.00
C PRO A 242 9.37 4.31 -37.81
N ASP A 243 10.58 3.81 -38.11
CA ASP A 243 11.44 3.11 -37.13
C ASP A 243 11.79 3.92 -35.90
N TRP A 244 12.01 5.23 -36.07
CA TRP A 244 12.32 6.11 -34.96
C TRP A 244 11.14 6.22 -33.98
N MET A 245 9.90 6.19 -34.47
CA MET A 245 8.69 6.24 -33.65
C MET A 245 8.44 4.90 -32.97
N ALA A 246 8.53 3.81 -33.74
CA ALA A 246 8.40 2.45 -33.20
C ALA A 246 9.38 2.19 -32.05
N ARG A 247 10.64 2.63 -32.18
CA ARG A 247 11.65 2.50 -31.12
C ARG A 247 11.29 3.28 -29.86
N ARG A 248 10.89 4.55 -30.00
CA ARG A 248 10.48 5.38 -28.86
C ARG A 248 9.28 4.79 -28.12
N LEU A 249 8.30 4.27 -28.86
CA LEU A 249 7.15 3.58 -28.30
C LEU A 249 7.59 2.34 -27.51
N LEU A 250 8.45 1.49 -28.10
CA LEU A 250 8.95 0.29 -27.45
C LEU A 250 9.74 0.60 -26.17
N THR A 251 10.67 1.57 -26.20
CA THR A 251 11.39 2.05 -25.01
C THR A 251 10.43 2.55 -23.93
N ALA A 252 9.33 3.21 -24.32
CA ALA A 252 8.28 3.63 -23.40
C ALA A 252 7.37 2.49 -22.91
N GLY A 253 7.60 1.24 -23.36
CA GLY A 253 6.80 0.07 -23.03
C GLY A 253 5.50 -0.07 -23.84
N VAL A 254 5.36 0.65 -24.95
CA VAL A 254 4.20 0.66 -25.84
C VAL A 254 4.49 -0.13 -27.11
N ARG A 255 3.63 -1.09 -27.44
CA ARG A 255 3.74 -1.88 -28.68
C ARG A 255 3.12 -1.12 -29.85
N THR A 256 3.69 -1.31 -31.04
CA THR A 256 3.15 -0.79 -32.29
C THR A 256 1.94 -1.61 -32.75
N LEU A 257 0.85 -0.93 -33.13
CA LEU A 257 -0.41 -1.55 -33.57
C LEU A 257 -0.85 -1.07 -34.96
N GLY A 258 -0.22 -0.02 -35.50
CA GLY A 258 -0.54 0.57 -36.81
C GLY A 258 -0.35 2.07 -36.79
N LEU A 259 0.00 2.67 -37.93
CA LEU A 259 0.51 4.05 -37.99
C LEU A 259 -0.40 5.07 -37.29
N ALA A 260 -1.72 5.03 -37.50
CA ALA A 260 -2.64 5.99 -36.89
C ALA A 260 -2.69 5.87 -35.35
N ILE A 261 -2.68 4.64 -34.82
CA ILE A 261 -2.69 4.36 -33.37
C ILE A 261 -1.32 4.66 -32.76
N ASP A 262 -0.24 4.36 -33.49
CA ASP A 262 1.12 4.59 -33.03
C ASP A 262 1.42 6.08 -32.94
N ILE A 263 0.87 6.90 -33.85
CA ILE A 263 0.93 8.36 -33.78
C ILE A 263 0.22 8.89 -32.53
N THR A 264 -0.99 8.40 -32.18
CA THR A 264 -1.69 8.89 -30.98
C THR A 264 -0.93 8.53 -29.71
N ASN A 265 -0.38 7.31 -29.64
CA ASN A 265 0.48 6.89 -28.53
C ASN A 265 1.78 7.71 -28.45
N TYR A 266 2.40 8.00 -29.60
CA TYR A 266 3.61 8.81 -29.68
C TYR A 266 3.36 10.24 -29.19
N VAL A 267 2.31 10.90 -29.68
CA VAL A 267 1.96 12.26 -29.27
C VAL A 267 1.57 12.34 -27.80
N MET A 268 0.89 11.30 -27.27
CA MET A 268 0.62 11.19 -25.84
C MET A 268 1.90 11.15 -25.00
N LEU A 269 2.91 10.41 -25.43
CA LEU A 269 4.20 10.36 -24.74
C LEU A 269 4.99 11.66 -24.92
N GLU A 270 5.00 12.24 -26.13
CA GLU A 270 5.72 13.48 -26.46
C GLU A 270 5.19 14.67 -25.66
N LEU A 271 3.88 14.92 -25.72
CA LEU A 271 3.24 16.12 -25.19
C LEU A 271 2.53 15.91 -23.86
N GLY A 272 2.14 14.67 -23.55
CA GLY A 272 1.30 14.35 -22.38
C GLY A 272 -0.20 14.36 -22.67
N GLN A 273 -0.61 14.68 -23.91
CA GLN A 273 -2.02 14.71 -24.34
C GLN A 273 -2.43 13.35 -24.92
N PRO A 274 -3.24 12.54 -24.23
CA PRO A 274 -3.78 11.34 -24.84
C PRO A 274 -4.72 11.71 -25.99
N MET A 275 -4.70 10.88 -27.04
CA MET A 275 -5.49 11.08 -28.25
C MET A 275 -6.17 9.78 -28.66
N HIS A 276 -7.21 9.90 -29.47
CA HIS A 276 -7.85 8.76 -30.11
C HIS A 276 -7.99 8.97 -31.62
N ALA A 277 -8.07 7.88 -32.36
CA ALA A 277 -8.29 7.86 -33.80
C ALA A 277 -9.52 7.01 -34.06
N PHE A 278 -10.54 7.60 -34.68
CA PHE A 278 -11.72 6.88 -35.14
C PHE A 278 -11.59 6.57 -36.64
N ASP A 279 -12.10 5.41 -37.04
CA ASP A 279 -12.42 5.17 -38.45
C ASP A 279 -13.66 6.00 -38.82
N ALA A 280 -13.46 7.04 -39.62
CA ALA A 280 -14.51 7.97 -39.97
C ALA A 280 -15.64 7.30 -40.79
N ASP A 281 -15.35 6.24 -41.53
CA ASP A 281 -16.34 5.51 -42.33
C ASP A 281 -17.23 4.59 -41.47
N ARG A 282 -16.88 4.41 -40.20
CA ARG A 282 -17.63 3.57 -39.24
C ARG A 282 -18.48 4.39 -38.25
N ILE A 283 -18.35 5.71 -38.25
CA ILE A 283 -19.16 6.60 -37.40
C ILE A 283 -20.53 6.84 -38.08
N SER A 284 -21.61 6.65 -37.32
CA SER A 284 -22.97 6.94 -37.81
C SER A 284 -23.49 8.28 -37.28
N GLY A 285 -23.68 9.25 -38.17
CA GLY A 285 -24.24 10.56 -37.79
C GLY A 285 -23.26 11.43 -37.01
N GLY A 286 -23.77 12.24 -36.08
CA GLY A 286 -22.95 13.17 -35.28
C GLY A 286 -22.45 12.54 -33.99
N LEU A 287 -21.34 13.07 -33.45
CA LEU A 287 -20.84 12.64 -32.15
C LEU A 287 -21.48 13.44 -31.01
N VAL A 288 -21.83 12.74 -29.94
CA VAL A 288 -22.40 13.35 -28.72
C VAL A 288 -21.57 12.90 -27.52
N VAL A 289 -20.97 13.87 -26.83
CA VAL A 289 -20.25 13.65 -25.57
C VAL A 289 -21.23 13.88 -24.41
N ARG A 290 -21.53 12.82 -23.64
CA ARG A 290 -22.52 12.86 -22.57
C ARG A 290 -22.23 11.84 -21.48
N ARG A 291 -22.92 11.98 -20.34
CA ARG A 291 -22.99 10.90 -19.34
C ARG A 291 -23.71 9.67 -19.91
N ALA A 292 -23.26 8.50 -19.50
CA ALA A 292 -23.95 7.25 -19.78
C ALA A 292 -25.32 7.23 -19.09
N THR A 293 -26.25 6.45 -19.65
CA THR A 293 -27.47 6.09 -18.92
C THR A 293 -27.15 4.93 -17.97
N GLU A 294 -27.72 4.90 -16.78
CA GLU A 294 -27.50 3.81 -15.83
C GLU A 294 -27.87 2.46 -16.47
N GLY A 295 -26.93 1.50 -16.46
CA GLY A 295 -27.11 0.18 -17.07
C GLY A 295 -26.89 0.11 -18.58
N GLU A 296 -26.52 1.23 -19.22
CA GLU A 296 -26.12 1.27 -20.64
C GLU A 296 -24.92 0.34 -20.89
N LYS A 297 -24.79 -0.20 -22.11
CA LYS A 297 -23.76 -1.19 -22.43
C LYS A 297 -22.82 -0.69 -23.51
N LEU A 298 -21.55 -1.03 -23.37
CA LEU A 298 -20.50 -0.76 -24.34
C LEU A 298 -19.53 -1.93 -24.41
N THR A 299 -19.16 -2.35 -25.62
CA THR A 299 -18.06 -3.30 -25.82
C THR A 299 -16.79 -2.52 -26.15
N THR A 300 -15.79 -2.60 -25.26
CA THR A 300 -14.50 -1.92 -25.44
C THR A 300 -13.56 -2.69 -26.38
N LEU A 301 -12.44 -2.07 -26.78
CA LEU A 301 -11.44 -2.65 -27.70
C LEU A 301 -10.84 -4.00 -27.23
N ASP A 302 -10.89 -4.29 -25.93
CA ASP A 302 -10.50 -5.59 -25.38
C ASP A 302 -11.56 -6.71 -25.57
N GLY A 303 -12.66 -6.41 -26.27
CA GLY A 303 -13.77 -7.33 -26.54
C GLY A 303 -14.69 -7.56 -25.33
N GLN A 304 -14.49 -6.85 -24.22
CA GLN A 304 -15.32 -7.03 -23.02
C GLN A 304 -16.57 -6.14 -23.07
N ALA A 305 -17.74 -6.74 -22.79
CA ALA A 305 -18.98 -6.02 -22.61
C ALA A 305 -19.06 -5.43 -21.19
N ARG A 306 -19.22 -4.11 -21.10
CA ARG A 306 -19.24 -3.35 -19.86
C ARG A 306 -20.63 -2.78 -19.59
N VAL A 307 -21.05 -2.82 -18.34
CA VAL A 307 -22.29 -2.17 -17.87
C VAL A 307 -21.90 -0.84 -17.24
N LEU A 308 -22.41 0.24 -17.82
CA LEU A 308 -22.04 1.61 -17.47
C LEU A 308 -22.90 2.16 -16.33
N SER A 309 -22.31 3.04 -15.53
CA SER A 309 -23.00 3.84 -14.52
C SER A 309 -23.31 5.23 -15.07
N ALA A 310 -24.33 5.90 -14.54
CA ALA A 310 -24.64 7.29 -14.87
C ALA A 310 -23.50 8.29 -14.58
N GLU A 311 -22.50 7.88 -13.79
CA GLU A 311 -21.29 8.68 -13.57
C GLU A 311 -20.25 8.54 -14.70
N ASP A 312 -20.36 7.55 -15.58
CA ASP A 312 -19.41 7.35 -16.68
C ASP A 312 -19.65 8.36 -17.80
N MET A 313 -18.56 8.87 -18.39
CA MET A 313 -18.61 9.71 -19.60
C MET A 313 -18.44 8.83 -20.85
N VAL A 314 -19.25 9.08 -21.88
CA VAL A 314 -19.20 8.34 -23.14
C VAL A 314 -19.20 9.29 -24.34
N ILE A 315 -18.58 8.83 -25.42
CA ILE A 315 -18.77 9.41 -26.76
C ILE A 315 -19.74 8.49 -27.48
N CYS A 316 -20.83 9.06 -27.97
CA CYS A 316 -21.88 8.35 -28.70
C CYS A 316 -21.94 8.82 -30.15
N ASP A 317 -22.39 7.93 -31.01
CA ASP A 317 -22.92 8.28 -32.33
C ASP A 317 -24.43 7.95 -32.37
N ASP A 318 -25.06 7.96 -33.55
CA ASP A 318 -26.49 7.65 -33.71
C ASP A 318 -26.87 6.21 -33.26
N THR A 319 -25.90 5.31 -33.13
CA THR A 319 -26.11 3.92 -32.72
C THR A 319 -26.00 3.69 -31.21
N GLY A 320 -25.40 4.65 -30.48
CA GLY A 320 -25.18 4.55 -29.04
C GLY A 320 -23.72 4.84 -28.65
N PRO A 321 -23.26 4.41 -27.47
CA PRO A 321 -21.88 4.57 -27.04
C PRO A 321 -20.90 3.84 -27.95
N ILE A 322 -19.88 4.57 -28.40
CA ILE A 322 -18.78 4.05 -29.21
C ILE A 322 -17.42 4.23 -28.53
N SER A 323 -17.37 4.89 -27.37
CA SER A 323 -16.16 5.04 -26.56
C SER A 323 -16.51 5.28 -25.10
N LEU A 324 -15.75 4.67 -24.18
CA LEU A 324 -15.73 5.03 -22.77
C LEU A 324 -14.71 6.16 -22.64
N ALA A 325 -15.21 7.39 -22.62
CA ALA A 325 -14.41 8.59 -22.74
C ALA A 325 -13.26 8.61 -21.72
N ALA A 326 -12.10 9.08 -22.17
CA ALA A 326 -10.85 9.14 -21.40
C ALA A 326 -10.23 7.80 -20.94
N VAL A 327 -10.93 6.66 -21.13
CA VAL A 327 -10.47 5.37 -20.61
C VAL A 327 -10.13 4.39 -21.73
N MET A 328 -11.09 4.09 -22.62
CA MET A 328 -10.88 3.14 -23.71
C MET A 328 -11.93 3.32 -24.82
N GLY A 329 -11.48 3.23 -26.07
CA GLY A 329 -12.37 3.21 -27.23
C GLY A 329 -13.33 2.02 -27.24
N GLY A 330 -14.39 2.12 -28.02
CA GLY A 330 -15.29 1.02 -28.34
C GLY A 330 -14.86 0.31 -29.61
N GLN A 331 -15.28 -0.95 -29.76
CA GLN A 331 -14.92 -1.78 -30.91
C GLN A 331 -15.61 -1.34 -32.23
N THR A 332 -16.71 -0.61 -32.14
CA THR A 332 -17.56 -0.28 -33.29
C THR A 332 -16.98 0.79 -34.20
N SER A 333 -16.13 1.68 -33.66
CA SER A 333 -15.50 2.82 -34.37
C SER A 333 -13.97 2.72 -34.45
N GLU A 334 -13.41 1.57 -34.09
CA GLU A 334 -11.98 1.28 -34.10
C GLU A 334 -11.38 1.36 -35.52
N VAL A 335 -10.15 1.87 -35.61
CA VAL A 335 -9.30 1.78 -36.81
C VAL A 335 -8.94 0.32 -37.08
N VAL A 336 -9.26 -0.17 -38.27
CA VAL A 336 -9.07 -1.57 -38.69
C VAL A 336 -8.21 -1.67 -39.95
N ASP A 337 -7.82 -2.90 -40.27
CA ASP A 337 -7.15 -3.22 -41.54
C ASP A 337 -8.01 -2.72 -42.72
N GLY A 338 -7.51 -1.67 -43.40
CA GLY A 338 -8.18 -1.04 -44.53
C GLY A 338 -8.84 0.32 -44.25
N THR A 339 -8.77 0.85 -43.03
CA THR A 339 -9.24 2.23 -42.74
C THR A 339 -8.48 3.26 -43.57
N VAL A 340 -9.20 4.05 -44.36
CA VAL A 340 -8.62 5.08 -45.25
C VAL A 340 -8.97 6.51 -44.82
N ASN A 341 -9.97 6.69 -43.96
CA ASN A 341 -10.39 7.99 -43.45
C ASN A 341 -10.31 7.99 -41.93
N VAL A 342 -9.47 8.83 -41.36
CA VAL A 342 -9.20 8.87 -39.92
C VAL A 342 -9.63 10.21 -39.33
N LEU A 343 -10.48 10.16 -38.31
CA LEU A 343 -10.84 11.31 -37.50
C LEU A 343 -10.03 11.27 -36.20
N PHE A 344 -9.06 12.17 -36.06
CA PHE A 344 -8.33 12.32 -34.80
C PHE A 344 -9.15 13.10 -33.77
N GLU A 345 -9.05 12.67 -32.52
CA GLU A 345 -9.65 13.27 -31.33
C GLU A 345 -8.56 13.66 -30.34
N ALA A 346 -8.63 14.89 -29.83
CA ALA A 346 -7.95 15.32 -28.62
C ALA A 346 -8.92 16.09 -27.73
N ALA A 347 -9.11 15.62 -26.51
CA ALA A 347 -10.05 16.19 -25.56
C ALA A 347 -9.43 16.42 -24.18
N HIS A 348 -10.08 17.28 -23.39
CA HIS A 348 -9.75 17.54 -22.00
C HIS A 348 -10.94 17.13 -21.12
N TRP A 349 -10.66 16.23 -20.17
CA TRP A 349 -11.67 15.58 -19.33
C TRP A 349 -11.45 15.90 -17.85
N ASP A 350 -12.54 15.90 -17.07
CA ASP A 350 -12.47 16.07 -15.61
C ASP A 350 -11.66 14.92 -14.95
N PRO A 351 -10.55 15.22 -14.25
CA PRO A 351 -9.70 14.19 -13.63
C PRO A 351 -10.44 13.28 -12.63
N THR A 352 -11.38 13.86 -11.87
CA THR A 352 -12.12 13.13 -10.82
C THR A 352 -13.02 12.06 -11.45
N MET A 353 -13.75 12.44 -12.50
CA MET A 353 -14.59 11.55 -13.29
C MET A 353 -13.78 10.39 -13.87
N VAL A 354 -12.65 10.70 -14.53
CA VAL A 354 -11.79 9.67 -15.14
C VAL A 354 -11.27 8.70 -14.08
N GLY A 355 -10.80 9.20 -12.94
CA GLY A 355 -10.31 8.37 -11.84
C GLY A 355 -11.39 7.42 -11.28
N ARG A 356 -12.65 7.86 -11.19
CA ARG A 356 -13.79 7.02 -10.77
C ARG A 356 -14.11 5.96 -11.81
N THR A 357 -14.22 6.33 -13.08
CA THR A 357 -14.54 5.41 -14.19
C THR A 357 -13.45 4.34 -14.35
N ALA A 358 -12.18 4.72 -14.32
CA ALA A 358 -11.05 3.78 -14.41
C ALA A 358 -11.08 2.71 -13.30
N ARG A 359 -11.32 3.12 -12.04
CA ARG A 359 -11.41 2.19 -10.88
C ARG A 359 -12.64 1.31 -10.93
N ARG A 360 -13.80 1.89 -11.28
CA ARG A 360 -15.08 1.16 -11.41
C ARG A 360 -14.97 0.01 -12.42
N HIS A 361 -14.37 0.30 -13.57
CA HIS A 361 -14.22 -0.66 -14.68
C HIS A 361 -12.91 -1.46 -14.66
N LYS A 362 -12.04 -1.20 -13.68
CA LYS A 362 -10.69 -1.79 -13.54
C LYS A 362 -9.83 -1.61 -14.80
N LEU A 363 -9.93 -0.44 -15.42
CA LEU A 363 -9.21 -0.07 -16.64
C LEU A 363 -8.25 1.09 -16.37
N PHE A 364 -6.99 0.77 -16.12
CA PHE A 364 -5.93 1.76 -15.88
C PHE A 364 -5.08 1.95 -17.14
N SER A 365 -5.70 2.45 -18.21
CA SER A 365 -5.00 2.71 -19.48
C SER A 365 -3.99 3.86 -19.34
N GLU A 366 -3.03 3.95 -20.27
CA GLU A 366 -2.07 5.07 -20.31
C GLU A 366 -2.75 6.44 -20.43
N ALA A 367 -3.91 6.48 -21.08
CA ALA A 367 -4.73 7.67 -21.20
C ALA A 367 -5.40 8.02 -19.85
N ALA A 368 -6.06 7.05 -19.21
CA ALA A 368 -6.74 7.25 -17.93
C ALA A 368 -5.76 7.70 -16.82
N LYS A 369 -4.56 7.11 -16.77
CA LYS A 369 -3.51 7.49 -15.80
C LYS A 369 -3.07 8.95 -15.93
N ARG A 370 -3.08 9.50 -17.15
CA ARG A 370 -2.71 10.92 -17.40
C ARG A 370 -3.87 11.84 -17.04
N TRP A 371 -5.07 11.57 -17.57
CA TRP A 371 -6.22 12.42 -17.29
C TRP A 371 -6.63 12.42 -15.81
N GLU A 372 -6.52 11.31 -15.07
CA GLU A 372 -6.82 11.29 -13.63
C GLU A 372 -5.89 12.20 -12.80
N ARG A 373 -4.72 12.56 -13.35
CA ARG A 373 -3.71 13.45 -12.73
C ARG A 373 -3.71 14.87 -13.33
N GLY A 374 -4.62 15.13 -14.27
CA GLY A 374 -4.69 16.38 -15.02
C GLY A 374 -3.78 16.39 -16.25
N VAL A 375 -4.34 16.82 -17.38
CA VAL A 375 -3.66 17.02 -18.66
C VAL A 375 -3.78 18.49 -19.04
N ASP A 376 -2.77 19.04 -19.71
CA ASP A 376 -2.81 20.42 -20.17
C ASP A 376 -3.92 20.66 -21.20
N ARG A 377 -4.93 21.43 -20.81
CA ARG A 377 -6.07 21.80 -21.63
C ARG A 377 -5.72 22.53 -22.92
N GLU A 378 -4.58 23.22 -22.97
CA GLU A 378 -4.17 23.99 -24.15
C GLU A 378 -3.48 23.13 -25.23
N LEU A 379 -3.23 21.85 -24.96
CA LEU A 379 -2.57 20.96 -25.93
C LEU A 379 -3.47 20.40 -27.03
N CYS A 380 -4.80 20.46 -26.91
CA CYS A 380 -5.70 19.73 -27.82
C CYS A 380 -5.41 20.02 -29.31
N LEU A 381 -5.32 21.29 -29.71
CA LEU A 381 -5.04 21.66 -31.11
C LEU A 381 -3.59 21.38 -31.53
N VAL A 382 -2.63 21.55 -30.62
CA VAL A 382 -1.21 21.25 -30.87
C VAL A 382 -1.00 19.76 -31.13
N ALA A 383 -1.65 18.92 -30.32
CA ALA A 383 -1.61 17.47 -30.45
C ALA A 383 -2.29 17.00 -31.75
N ILE A 384 -3.46 17.56 -32.10
CA ILE A 384 -4.14 17.30 -33.38
C ILE A 384 -3.25 17.64 -34.57
N ASP A 385 -2.66 18.83 -34.58
CA ASP A 385 -1.82 19.26 -35.69
C ASP A 385 -0.54 18.42 -35.81
N ARG A 386 0.08 18.08 -34.68
CA ARG A 386 1.23 17.17 -34.63
C ARG A 386 0.88 15.78 -35.18
N ALA A 387 -0.24 15.20 -34.77
CA ALA A 387 -0.70 13.90 -35.24
C ALA A 387 -1.02 13.92 -36.75
N VAL A 388 -1.70 14.95 -37.22
CA VAL A 388 -2.03 15.11 -38.65
C VAL A 388 -0.79 15.28 -39.51
N LYS A 389 0.20 16.06 -39.08
CA LYS A 389 1.47 16.21 -39.79
C LYS A 389 2.20 14.87 -39.91
N LEU A 390 2.30 14.11 -38.82
CA LEU A 390 2.92 12.79 -38.83
C LEU A 390 2.16 11.81 -39.73
N LEU A 391 0.82 11.81 -39.68
CA LEU A 391 0.01 10.90 -40.50
C LEU A 391 0.16 11.23 -41.99
N VAL A 392 0.17 12.51 -42.35
CA VAL A 392 0.34 12.93 -43.75
C VAL A 392 1.76 12.63 -44.26
N GLU A 393 2.78 12.82 -43.42
CA GLU A 393 4.17 12.55 -43.77
C GLU A 393 4.43 11.06 -44.05
N TYR A 394 3.93 10.17 -43.18
CA TYR A 394 4.26 8.74 -43.25
C TYR A 394 3.16 7.87 -43.87
N GLY A 395 1.90 8.27 -43.78
CA GLY A 395 0.73 7.55 -44.28
C GLY A 395 0.06 8.22 -45.48
N GLY A 396 0.51 9.41 -45.90
CA GLY A 396 -0.11 10.17 -46.97
C GLY A 396 -1.50 10.68 -46.62
N GLY A 397 -2.38 10.74 -47.62
CA GLY A 397 -3.71 11.32 -47.47
C GLY A 397 -3.73 12.84 -47.48
N THR A 398 -4.93 13.40 -47.35
CA THR A 398 -5.18 14.85 -47.40
C THR A 398 -5.91 15.29 -46.14
N PRO A 399 -5.31 16.19 -45.33
CA PRO A 399 -5.99 16.73 -44.16
C PRO A 399 -7.13 17.65 -44.60
N GLY A 400 -8.26 17.57 -43.90
CA GLY A 400 -9.35 18.53 -44.08
C GLY A 400 -8.93 19.95 -43.66
N ASP A 401 -9.49 20.93 -44.37
CA ASP A 401 -9.39 22.35 -44.00
C ASP A 401 -10.20 22.68 -42.75
N GLU A 402 -11.23 21.87 -42.46
CA GLU A 402 -12.15 22.06 -41.34
C GLU A 402 -11.59 21.42 -40.06
N ILE A 403 -11.53 22.20 -38.98
CA ILE A 403 -10.97 21.82 -37.68
C ILE A 403 -12.01 22.14 -36.61
N LEU A 404 -12.40 21.13 -35.84
CA LEU A 404 -13.27 21.32 -34.69
C LEU A 404 -12.43 21.74 -33.47
N ASP A 405 -12.85 22.78 -32.76
CA ASP A 405 -12.39 23.12 -31.40
C ASP A 405 -13.60 23.61 -30.58
N LEU A 406 -14.26 22.69 -29.89
CA LEU A 406 -15.28 23.04 -28.91
C LEU A 406 -14.57 23.34 -27.61
N ASN A 407 -14.54 24.60 -27.20
CA ASN A 407 -13.76 25.07 -26.07
C ASN A 407 -14.63 25.86 -25.08
N HIS A 408 -14.82 25.32 -23.88
CA HIS A 408 -15.55 25.91 -22.77
C HIS A 408 -14.59 26.27 -21.61
N PRO A 409 -13.77 27.33 -21.74
CA PRO A 409 -12.72 27.62 -20.77
C PRO A 409 -13.27 27.98 -19.39
N GLY A 410 -12.63 27.46 -18.35
CA GLY A 410 -12.76 27.95 -16.99
C GLY A 410 -12.00 29.27 -16.77
N GLU A 411 -12.17 29.87 -15.60
CA GLU A 411 -11.39 31.05 -15.21
C GLU A 411 -9.94 30.66 -14.89
N PRO A 412 -8.94 31.47 -15.29
CA PRO A 412 -7.55 31.25 -14.89
C PRO A 412 -7.41 31.20 -13.37
N THR A 413 -6.57 30.28 -12.87
CA THR A 413 -6.30 30.23 -11.43
C THR A 413 -5.30 31.32 -11.07
N MET A 414 -5.73 32.27 -10.25
CA MET A 414 -4.92 33.36 -9.75
C MET A 414 -4.66 33.18 -8.26
N ILE A 415 -3.39 33.22 -7.86
CA ILE A 415 -2.96 33.02 -6.48
C ILE A 415 -2.17 34.26 -6.05
N SER A 416 -2.53 34.82 -4.89
CA SER A 416 -1.77 35.88 -4.25
C SER A 416 -1.02 35.31 -3.03
N MET A 417 0.29 35.50 -2.99
CA MET A 417 1.17 35.00 -1.94
C MET A 417 1.95 36.14 -1.30
N ALA A 418 1.90 36.24 0.03
CA ALA A 418 2.76 37.17 0.77
C ALA A 418 4.24 36.83 0.53
N ALA A 419 5.07 37.84 0.25
CA ALA A 419 6.48 37.66 -0.11
C ALA A 419 7.32 36.95 0.97
N ASP A 420 6.94 37.12 2.24
CA ASP A 420 7.59 36.47 3.39
C ASP A 420 7.13 35.02 3.63
N LYS A 421 6.12 34.51 2.89
CA LYS A 421 5.54 33.19 3.15
C LYS A 421 6.53 32.04 2.95
N PRO A 422 7.33 31.96 1.87
CA PRO A 422 8.34 30.91 1.73
C PRO A 422 9.34 30.92 2.89
N ALA A 423 9.84 32.09 3.28
CA ALA A 423 10.80 32.22 4.37
C ALA A 423 10.21 31.81 5.72
N ARG A 424 8.98 32.22 6.03
CA ARG A 424 8.30 31.83 7.29
C ARG A 424 8.01 30.33 7.38
N LEU A 425 7.67 29.69 6.27
CA LEU A 425 7.30 28.28 6.25
C LEU A 425 8.53 27.37 6.20
N ILE A 426 9.54 27.73 5.40
CA ILE A 426 10.71 26.89 5.10
C ILE A 426 11.91 27.24 5.97
N GLY A 427 12.04 28.49 6.45
CA GLY A 427 13.18 28.95 7.24
C GLY A 427 14.42 29.33 6.42
N VAL A 428 14.24 29.59 5.11
CA VAL A 428 15.29 30.09 4.20
C VAL A 428 14.90 31.50 3.75
N ASP A 429 15.83 32.45 3.85
CA ASP A 429 15.60 33.82 3.39
C ASP A 429 15.70 33.90 1.86
N TYR A 430 14.58 34.18 1.21
CA TYR A 430 14.50 34.44 -0.24
C TYR A 430 14.25 35.92 -0.49
N SER A 431 14.89 36.50 -1.51
CA SER A 431 14.46 37.80 -2.03
C SER A 431 13.16 37.65 -2.81
N VAL A 432 12.33 38.69 -2.85
CA VAL A 432 11.07 38.66 -3.60
C VAL A 432 11.32 38.46 -5.10
N ASP A 433 12.39 39.08 -5.63
CA ASP A 433 12.81 38.88 -7.02
C ASP A 433 13.14 37.41 -7.31
N ARG A 434 13.86 36.72 -6.40
CA ARG A 434 14.19 35.30 -6.58
C ARG A 434 12.94 34.42 -6.55
N ILE A 435 11.97 34.72 -5.70
CA ILE A 435 10.67 34.04 -5.69
C ILE A 435 9.97 34.24 -7.04
N GLY A 436 9.94 35.47 -7.55
CA GLY A 436 9.36 35.80 -8.84
C GLY A 436 10.05 35.09 -10.01
N ASP A 437 11.38 35.05 -10.02
CA ASP A 437 12.19 34.36 -11.03
C ASP A 437 11.86 32.86 -11.06
N ILE A 438 11.86 32.19 -9.90
CA ILE A 438 11.56 30.75 -9.82
C ILE A 438 10.13 30.46 -10.30
N LEU A 439 9.14 31.24 -9.86
CA LEU A 439 7.75 31.02 -10.27
C LEU A 439 7.54 31.30 -11.77
N THR A 440 8.28 32.24 -12.34
CA THR A 440 8.31 32.48 -13.79
C THR A 440 8.97 31.31 -14.52
N GLU A 441 10.07 30.75 -13.99
CA GLU A 441 10.73 29.56 -14.53
C GLU A 441 9.76 28.36 -14.56
N VAL A 442 9.00 28.12 -13.49
CA VAL A 442 7.95 27.09 -13.41
C VAL A 442 6.88 27.26 -14.49
N GLY A 443 6.71 28.48 -15.01
CA GLY A 443 5.81 28.83 -16.10
C GLY A 443 4.62 29.67 -15.70
N CYS A 444 4.60 30.22 -14.48
CA CYS A 444 3.57 31.15 -14.04
C CYS A 444 3.78 32.54 -14.65
N ASP A 445 2.69 33.20 -15.04
CA ASP A 445 2.73 34.65 -15.29
C ASP A 445 2.73 35.35 -13.94
N THR A 446 3.82 36.06 -13.64
CA THR A 446 4.17 36.48 -12.29
C THR A 446 4.31 38.00 -12.20
N ALA A 447 3.53 38.60 -11.30
CA ALA A 447 3.64 40.02 -10.94
C ALA A 447 4.23 40.16 -9.54
N VAL A 448 5.41 40.77 -9.45
CA VAL A 448 6.17 40.96 -8.21
C VAL A 448 5.91 42.35 -7.64
N TYR A 449 5.61 42.41 -6.33
CA TYR A 449 5.47 43.63 -5.55
C TYR A 449 6.36 43.52 -4.29
N ASP A 450 6.56 44.64 -3.57
CA ASP A 450 7.43 44.66 -2.38
C ASP A 450 6.95 43.71 -1.26
N ASP A 451 5.64 43.49 -1.11
CA ASP A 451 5.03 42.72 -0.01
C ASP A 451 4.35 41.42 -0.46
N ARG A 452 4.19 41.20 -1.76
CA ARG A 452 3.50 40.02 -2.30
C ARG A 452 3.94 39.68 -3.72
N VAL A 453 3.60 38.45 -4.11
CA VAL A 453 3.71 37.96 -5.48
C VAL A 453 2.32 37.46 -5.91
N ASP A 454 1.82 37.99 -7.02
CA ASP A 454 0.58 37.55 -7.63
C ASP A 454 0.93 36.70 -8.86
N VAL A 455 0.36 35.50 -8.97
CA VAL A 455 0.64 34.56 -10.07
C VAL A 455 -0.62 34.10 -10.76
N ILE A 456 -0.55 33.94 -12.08
CA ILE A 456 -1.51 33.19 -12.88
C ILE A 456 -0.83 31.87 -13.25
N THR A 457 -1.44 30.75 -12.88
CA THR A 457 -0.83 29.43 -13.06
C THR A 457 -0.94 28.97 -14.52
N PRO A 458 0.07 28.24 -15.03
CA PRO A 458 -0.01 27.67 -16.37
C PRO A 458 -1.03 26.53 -16.43
N SER A 459 -1.64 26.33 -17.60
CA SER A 459 -2.70 25.34 -17.82
C SER A 459 -2.29 23.87 -17.58
N TRP A 460 -0.98 23.57 -17.63
CA TRP A 460 -0.45 22.23 -17.32
C TRP A 460 -0.16 21.99 -15.84
N ARG A 461 -0.38 22.98 -14.96
CA ARG A 461 -0.17 22.88 -13.50
C ARG A 461 -1.47 23.00 -12.71
N PRO A 462 -2.40 22.03 -12.84
CA PRO A 462 -3.67 22.05 -12.13
C PRO A 462 -3.52 21.80 -10.61
N ASP A 463 -2.32 21.44 -10.16
CA ASP A 463 -1.90 21.27 -8.78
C ASP A 463 -1.68 22.62 -8.05
N LEU A 464 -1.27 23.67 -8.76
CA LEU A 464 -1.05 25.00 -8.18
C LEU A 464 -2.39 25.69 -7.94
N ARG A 465 -2.87 25.71 -6.68
CA ARG A 465 -4.19 26.26 -6.30
C ARG A 465 -4.14 27.19 -5.11
N GLU A 466 -3.14 27.05 -4.25
CA GLU A 466 -2.99 27.85 -3.04
C GLU A 466 -1.53 28.29 -2.84
N PRO A 467 -1.28 29.27 -1.96
CA PRO A 467 0.08 29.77 -1.80
C PRO A 467 1.04 28.74 -1.16
N ALA A 468 0.56 27.60 -0.63
CA ALA A 468 1.45 26.54 -0.16
C ALA A 468 2.12 25.81 -1.34
N ASP A 469 1.39 25.58 -2.43
CA ASP A 469 1.90 24.93 -3.64
C ASP A 469 3.02 25.76 -4.29
N LEU A 470 2.86 27.09 -4.30
CA LEU A 470 3.91 28.01 -4.77
C LEU A 470 5.16 27.96 -3.90
N VAL A 471 5.02 27.81 -2.58
CA VAL A 471 6.17 27.66 -1.68
C VAL A 471 6.91 26.36 -1.96
N GLU A 472 6.18 25.27 -2.23
CA GLU A 472 6.79 23.99 -2.64
C GLU A 472 7.67 24.18 -3.88
N GLU A 473 7.16 24.84 -4.92
CA GLU A 473 7.95 25.08 -6.13
C GLU A 473 9.18 25.95 -5.87
N VAL A 474 9.06 26.97 -5.03
CA VAL A 474 10.21 27.81 -4.63
C VAL A 474 11.29 26.98 -3.94
N VAL A 475 10.94 26.19 -2.92
CA VAL A 475 11.94 25.40 -2.17
C VAL A 475 12.52 24.26 -3.01
N ARG A 476 11.70 23.61 -3.85
CA ARG A 476 12.11 22.48 -4.68
C ARG A 476 13.10 22.89 -5.76
N LEU A 477 12.84 24.00 -6.46
CA LEU A 477 13.75 24.50 -7.50
C LEU A 477 14.96 25.21 -6.93
N ASP A 478 14.85 25.85 -5.75
CA ASP A 478 16.03 26.44 -5.11
C ASP A 478 16.91 25.37 -4.46
N GLY A 479 16.34 24.27 -3.97
CA GLY A 479 17.04 23.10 -3.43
C GLY A 479 16.73 22.86 -1.94
N PHE A 480 16.20 21.68 -1.62
CA PHE A 480 15.88 21.27 -0.25
C PHE A 480 17.12 21.20 0.66
N GLU A 481 18.31 21.01 0.09
CA GLU A 481 19.58 20.96 0.82
C GLU A 481 19.95 22.29 1.48
N LYS A 482 19.35 23.40 1.03
CA LYS A 482 19.53 24.73 1.64
C LYS A 482 18.67 24.93 2.89
N VAL A 483 17.68 24.07 3.13
CA VAL A 483 16.79 24.16 4.28
C VAL A 483 17.57 23.82 5.56
N PRO A 484 17.68 24.74 6.53
CA PRO A 484 18.46 24.49 7.73
C PRO A 484 17.77 23.50 8.66
N SER A 485 18.54 22.59 9.27
CA SER A 485 18.05 21.74 10.35
C SER A 485 18.02 22.53 11.66
N VAL A 486 16.85 23.09 12.01
CA VAL A 486 16.64 23.87 13.23
C VAL A 486 15.68 23.11 14.15
N LEU A 487 16.15 22.71 15.33
CA LEU A 487 15.30 22.07 16.33
C LEU A 487 14.24 23.06 16.85
N PRO A 488 12.93 22.72 16.80
CA PRO A 488 11.89 23.59 17.32
C PRO A 488 11.93 23.66 18.85
N ILE A 489 11.59 24.81 19.41
CA ILE A 489 11.42 24.97 20.85
C ILE A 489 10.03 24.44 21.24
N ALA A 490 9.98 23.18 21.68
CA ALA A 490 8.76 22.59 22.18
C ALA A 490 8.43 23.10 23.60
N PRO A 491 7.14 23.34 23.92
CA PRO A 491 6.71 23.63 25.29
C PRO A 491 6.98 22.41 26.20
N PRO A 492 7.09 22.59 27.53
CA PRO A 492 7.28 21.48 28.45
C PRO A 492 6.10 20.50 28.39
N GLY A 493 6.38 19.25 28.03
CA GLY A 493 5.37 18.20 27.92
C GLY A 493 4.98 17.59 29.26
N ASN A 494 3.77 17.03 29.35
CA ASN A 494 3.26 16.34 30.54
C ASN A 494 3.81 14.90 30.71
N GLY A 495 4.68 14.45 29.80
CA GLY A 495 5.22 13.09 29.79
C GLY A 495 4.15 12.03 29.48
N LEU A 496 4.37 10.81 29.99
CA LEU A 496 3.46 9.67 29.77
C LEU A 496 2.21 9.76 30.64
N THR A 497 1.05 9.52 30.04
CA THR A 497 -0.24 9.41 30.75
C THR A 497 -0.26 8.18 31.68
N PRO A 498 -1.11 8.17 32.71
CA PRO A 498 -1.26 7.00 33.58
C PRO A 498 -1.56 5.71 32.81
N SER A 499 -2.44 5.76 31.81
CA SER A 499 -2.77 4.59 30.98
C SER A 499 -1.57 4.10 30.16
N GLN A 500 -0.74 5.00 29.63
CA GLN A 500 0.49 4.63 28.92
C GLN A 500 1.51 3.97 29.85
N ARG A 501 1.65 4.48 31.08
CA ARG A 501 2.53 3.87 32.09
C ARG A 501 2.02 2.49 32.48
N ARG A 502 0.72 2.33 32.72
CA ARG A 502 0.08 1.04 33.01
C ARG A 502 0.37 -0.01 31.93
N LYS A 503 0.13 0.31 30.65
CA LYS A 503 0.41 -0.62 29.52
C LYS A 503 1.87 -1.09 29.50
N ARG A 504 2.81 -0.17 29.76
CA ARG A 504 4.25 -0.50 29.84
C ARG A 504 4.59 -1.35 31.06
N SER A 505 4.03 -1.03 32.22
CA SER A 505 4.23 -1.80 33.45
C SER A 505 3.69 -3.22 33.31
N VAL A 506 2.47 -3.39 32.79
CA VAL A 506 1.85 -4.69 32.54
C VAL A 506 2.71 -5.54 31.60
N GLY A 507 3.12 -4.99 30.45
CA GLY A 507 3.96 -5.71 29.50
C GLY A 507 5.31 -6.11 30.09
N ARG A 508 5.95 -5.21 30.85
CA ARG A 508 7.21 -5.53 31.55
C ARG A 508 7.02 -6.64 32.58
N THR A 509 5.99 -6.56 33.41
CA THR A 509 5.71 -7.56 34.44
C THR A 509 5.49 -8.93 33.82
N LEU A 510 4.67 -9.04 32.77
CA LEU A 510 4.46 -10.33 32.09
C LEU A 510 5.76 -10.87 31.48
N ALA A 511 6.57 -10.01 30.85
CA ALA A 511 7.86 -10.43 30.32
C ALA A 511 8.84 -10.91 31.42
N GLU A 512 8.89 -10.21 32.56
CA GLU A 512 9.71 -10.58 33.72
C GLU A 512 9.24 -11.90 34.36
N GLN A 513 7.95 -12.23 34.25
CA GLN A 513 7.38 -13.52 34.68
C GLN A 513 7.53 -14.63 33.62
N GLY A 514 8.27 -14.38 32.53
CA GLY A 514 8.61 -15.40 31.52
C GLY A 514 7.59 -15.55 30.37
N TYR A 515 6.63 -14.63 30.25
CA TYR A 515 5.73 -14.60 29.09
C TYR A 515 6.42 -13.90 27.91
N VAL A 516 6.13 -14.35 26.69
CA VAL A 516 6.65 -13.76 25.45
C VAL A 516 5.55 -12.97 24.76
N GLU A 517 5.81 -11.69 24.50
CA GLU A 517 4.85 -10.84 23.78
C GLU A 517 4.77 -11.26 22.31
N VAL A 518 3.56 -11.34 21.77
CA VAL A 518 3.30 -11.55 20.34
C VAL A 518 2.40 -10.45 19.81
N LEU A 519 2.60 -10.08 18.54
CA LEU A 519 1.75 -9.15 17.81
C LEU A 519 0.97 -9.95 16.78
N SER A 520 -0.34 -10.06 16.96
CA SER A 520 -1.19 -10.80 16.04
C SER A 520 -2.02 -9.86 15.17
N TYR A 521 -2.41 -10.33 13.98
CA TYR A 521 -3.33 -9.57 13.16
C TYR A 521 -4.69 -9.46 13.88
N PRO A 522 -5.40 -8.33 13.76
CA PRO A 522 -6.71 -8.15 14.37
C PRO A 522 -7.84 -8.85 13.61
N PHE A 523 -7.52 -9.67 12.61
CA PHE A 523 -8.48 -10.35 11.74
C PHE A 523 -8.70 -11.79 12.19
N VAL A 524 -9.94 -12.24 12.20
CA VAL A 524 -10.35 -13.56 12.69
C VAL A 524 -11.41 -14.19 11.79
N ALA A 525 -11.39 -15.52 11.74
CA ALA A 525 -12.44 -16.32 11.10
C ALA A 525 -13.68 -16.42 11.99
N ALA A 526 -14.87 -16.51 11.39
CA ALA A 526 -16.11 -16.81 12.13
C ALA A 526 -16.03 -18.15 12.89
N SER A 527 -15.31 -19.13 12.34
CA SER A 527 -15.08 -20.43 12.97
C SER A 527 -14.23 -20.31 14.24
N ALA A 528 -13.27 -19.39 14.30
CA ALA A 528 -12.46 -19.16 15.49
C ALA A 528 -13.31 -18.56 16.62
N LEU A 529 -14.19 -17.60 16.30
CA LEU A 529 -15.13 -17.01 17.25
C LEU A 529 -16.11 -18.07 17.78
N SER A 530 -16.75 -18.83 16.89
CA SER A 530 -17.72 -19.85 17.28
C SER A 530 -17.09 -21.00 18.06
N THR A 531 -15.87 -21.42 17.72
CA THR A 531 -15.12 -22.45 18.48
C THR A 531 -14.87 -22.02 19.91
N LEU A 532 -14.63 -20.73 20.15
CA LEU A 532 -14.44 -20.17 21.48
C LEU A 532 -15.75 -19.80 22.19
N GLY A 533 -16.90 -19.98 21.54
CA GLY A 533 -18.20 -19.55 22.06
C GLY A 533 -18.31 -18.02 22.20
N LEU A 534 -17.53 -17.27 21.41
CA LEU A 534 -17.59 -15.81 21.35
C LEU A 534 -18.69 -15.35 20.37
N PRO A 535 -19.25 -14.14 20.56
CA PRO A 535 -20.22 -13.58 19.63
C PRO A 535 -19.65 -13.49 18.20
N THR A 536 -20.45 -13.91 17.22
CA THR A 536 -20.06 -13.94 15.79
C THR A 536 -20.51 -12.70 15.01
N ASP A 537 -21.25 -11.81 15.64
CA ASP A 537 -21.71 -10.52 15.11
C ASP A 537 -20.62 -9.44 15.12
N ALA A 538 -19.37 -9.84 14.89
CA ALA A 538 -18.21 -8.96 14.88
C ALA A 538 -18.18 -8.01 13.66
N VAL A 539 -17.39 -6.94 13.75
CA VAL A 539 -17.20 -5.98 12.66
C VAL A 539 -16.56 -6.69 11.46
N ARG A 540 -17.26 -6.74 10.33
CA ARG A 540 -16.79 -7.37 9.10
C ARG A 540 -16.13 -6.35 8.16
N LEU A 541 -14.95 -6.68 7.65
CA LEU A 541 -14.29 -5.91 6.60
C LEU A 541 -15.02 -6.06 5.27
N ALA A 542 -15.16 -4.95 4.54
CA ALA A 542 -15.74 -4.96 3.20
C ALA A 542 -14.81 -5.61 2.16
N ASN A 543 -13.50 -5.49 2.36
CA ASN A 543 -12.42 -5.89 1.46
C ASN A 543 -11.26 -6.55 2.24
N PRO A 544 -11.50 -7.69 2.93
CA PRO A 544 -10.45 -8.35 3.69
C PRO A 544 -9.32 -8.84 2.78
N LEU A 545 -8.11 -8.97 3.32
CA LEU A 545 -6.98 -9.58 2.59
C LEU A 545 -7.25 -11.06 2.27
N SER A 546 -7.99 -11.74 3.16
CA SER A 546 -8.46 -13.11 3.00
C SER A 546 -9.93 -13.21 3.42
N ASP A 547 -10.76 -13.82 2.58
CA ASP A 547 -12.17 -14.10 2.90
C ASP A 547 -12.33 -15.11 4.05
N GLU A 548 -11.26 -15.82 4.42
CA GLU A 548 -11.25 -16.76 5.55
C GLU A 548 -11.23 -16.04 6.91
N GLU A 549 -10.67 -14.82 6.98
CA GLU A 549 -10.55 -14.01 8.21
C GLU A 549 -11.17 -12.61 8.03
N PRO A 550 -12.48 -12.51 7.73
CA PRO A 550 -13.07 -11.23 7.33
C PRO A 550 -13.52 -10.36 8.52
N PHE A 551 -13.40 -10.83 9.75
CA PHE A 551 -13.92 -10.15 10.94
C PHE A 551 -12.81 -9.54 11.79
N MET A 552 -13.09 -8.40 12.41
CA MET A 552 -12.24 -7.81 13.45
C MET A 552 -12.40 -8.60 14.76
N ARG A 553 -11.32 -8.78 15.50
CA ARG A 553 -11.30 -9.54 16.76
C ARG A 553 -12.12 -8.85 17.86
N THR A 554 -12.97 -9.60 18.54
CA THR A 554 -13.70 -9.18 19.76
C THR A 554 -12.99 -9.60 21.05
N SER A 555 -11.92 -10.37 20.93
CA SER A 555 -11.06 -10.90 21.99
C SER A 555 -9.65 -11.08 21.45
N LEU A 556 -8.63 -10.98 22.31
CA LEU A 556 -7.24 -11.29 21.95
C LEU A 556 -6.97 -12.80 21.87
N LEU A 557 -7.82 -13.64 22.46
CA LEU A 557 -7.61 -15.09 22.55
C LEU A 557 -7.56 -15.81 21.20
N PRO A 558 -8.49 -15.62 20.24
CA PRO A 558 -8.44 -16.37 18.98
C PRO A 558 -7.08 -16.26 18.25
N PRO A 559 -6.55 -15.07 17.96
CA PRO A 559 -5.28 -14.97 17.26
C PRO A 559 -4.08 -15.35 18.14
N LEU A 560 -4.15 -15.15 19.46
CA LEU A 560 -3.13 -15.58 20.42
C LEU A 560 -3.04 -17.12 20.51
N LEU A 561 -4.17 -17.82 20.50
CA LEU A 561 -4.24 -19.29 20.47
C LEU A 561 -3.76 -19.85 19.12
N ALA A 562 -4.01 -19.16 18.01
CA ALA A 562 -3.42 -19.52 16.72
C ALA A 562 -1.88 -19.40 16.75
N ALA A 563 -1.34 -18.36 17.40
CA ALA A 563 0.10 -18.22 17.62
C ALA A 563 0.66 -19.33 18.52
N LEU A 564 -0.07 -19.73 19.56
CA LEU A 564 0.30 -20.87 20.41
C LEU A 564 0.31 -22.18 19.61
N LYS A 565 -0.75 -22.47 18.84
CA LYS A 565 -0.83 -23.65 17.96
C LYS A 565 0.36 -23.74 17.02
N ARG A 566 0.76 -22.62 16.42
CA ARG A 566 1.92 -22.53 15.53
C ARG A 566 3.23 -22.91 16.24
N ASN A 567 3.42 -22.44 17.47
CA ASN A 567 4.61 -22.76 18.28
C ASN A 567 4.64 -24.24 18.67
N VAL A 568 3.52 -24.77 19.16
CA VAL A 568 3.38 -26.19 19.51
C VAL A 568 3.63 -27.08 18.28
N GLY A 569 3.05 -26.73 17.12
CA GLY A 569 3.27 -27.44 15.86
C GLY A 569 4.72 -27.41 15.35
N ARG A 570 5.53 -26.45 15.82
CA ARG A 570 6.98 -26.34 15.54
C ARG A 570 7.85 -26.97 16.64
N GLY A 571 7.25 -27.70 17.58
CA GLY A 571 7.95 -28.42 18.63
C GLY A 571 8.15 -27.65 19.94
N GLN A 572 7.72 -26.40 20.02
CA GLN A 572 7.75 -25.61 21.26
C GLN A 572 6.55 -25.97 22.13
N ARG A 573 6.69 -27.05 22.91
CA ARG A 573 5.60 -27.64 23.70
C ARG A 573 5.31 -26.91 24.99
N ASP A 574 6.25 -26.14 25.49
CA ASP A 574 6.09 -25.34 26.70
C ASP A 574 6.26 -23.87 26.33
N ALA A 575 5.14 -23.16 26.38
CA ALA A 575 5.03 -21.80 25.87
C ALA A 575 4.10 -20.97 26.76
N ALA A 576 4.55 -19.77 27.07
CA ALA A 576 3.79 -18.73 27.74
C ALA A 576 3.80 -17.50 26.82
N LEU A 577 2.67 -17.20 26.20
CA LEU A 577 2.55 -16.06 25.28
C LEU A 577 1.61 -15.03 25.88
N PHE A 578 1.84 -13.76 25.58
CA PHE A 578 0.89 -12.69 25.89
C PHE A 578 0.76 -11.69 24.75
N GLU A 579 -0.35 -10.97 24.73
CA GLU A 579 -0.58 -9.84 23.83
C GLU A 579 -1.34 -8.74 24.57
N GLN A 580 -1.04 -7.49 24.23
CA GLN A 580 -1.81 -6.31 24.62
C GLN A 580 -2.29 -5.60 23.36
N GLY A 581 -3.57 -5.23 23.30
CA GLY A 581 -4.08 -4.54 22.13
C GLY A 581 -5.56 -4.23 22.17
N LEU A 582 -6.02 -3.53 21.14
CA LEU A 582 -7.43 -3.23 20.96
C LEU A 582 -8.21 -4.48 20.55
N VAL A 583 -9.44 -4.57 21.05
CA VAL A 583 -10.51 -5.40 20.49
C VAL A 583 -11.59 -4.48 19.91
N PHE A 584 -12.51 -5.02 19.11
CA PHE A 584 -13.51 -4.23 18.38
C PHE A 584 -14.90 -4.75 18.73
N LEU A 585 -15.58 -4.06 19.63
CA LEU A 585 -16.90 -4.44 20.12
C LEU A 585 -17.97 -3.71 19.30
N PRO A 586 -18.75 -4.43 18.48
CA PRO A 586 -19.76 -3.83 17.62
C PRO A 586 -20.90 -3.25 18.45
N ASP A 587 -21.42 -2.10 18.04
CA ASP A 587 -22.69 -1.56 18.54
C ASP A 587 -23.76 -1.74 17.44
N PRO A 588 -24.73 -2.66 17.62
CA PRO A 588 -25.81 -2.84 16.66
C PRO A 588 -26.67 -1.58 16.44
N ALA A 589 -26.64 -0.62 17.37
CA ALA A 589 -27.33 0.66 17.25
C ALA A 589 -26.52 1.73 16.49
N ALA A 590 -25.25 1.47 16.17
CA ALA A 590 -24.41 2.41 15.45
C ALA A 590 -24.97 2.66 14.04
N GLY A 591 -25.33 3.91 13.76
CA GLY A 591 -25.76 4.37 12.44
C GLY A 591 -24.59 4.73 11.53
N VAL A 592 -24.90 5.13 10.29
CA VAL A 592 -23.91 5.68 9.36
C VAL A 592 -23.40 7.02 9.89
N PRO A 593 -22.07 7.28 9.88
CA PRO A 593 -21.54 8.58 10.28
C PRO A 593 -22.13 9.70 9.41
N PRO A 594 -22.41 10.88 10.00
CA PRO A 594 -22.88 12.02 9.22
C PRO A 594 -21.77 12.52 8.29
N VAL A 595 -22.14 13.06 7.13
CA VAL A 595 -21.19 13.72 6.22
C VAL A 595 -20.66 14.99 6.89
N MET A 596 -19.33 15.12 6.99
CA MET A 596 -18.65 16.29 7.55
C MET A 596 -17.86 16.99 6.45
N GLY A 597 -18.00 18.32 6.34
CA GLY A 597 -17.17 19.13 5.45
C GLY A 597 -15.75 19.31 6.01
N VAL A 598 -14.79 19.66 5.14
CA VAL A 598 -13.36 19.85 5.49
C VAL A 598 -12.91 21.33 5.50
N ALA A 599 -13.80 22.27 5.18
CA ALA A 599 -13.49 23.70 5.14
C ALA A 599 -13.18 24.31 6.52
N GLY A 600 -13.47 23.59 7.59
CA GLY A 600 -13.20 24.01 8.96
C GLY A 600 -13.32 22.85 9.94
N ARG A 601 -13.01 23.12 11.20
CA ARG A 601 -13.18 22.14 12.29
C ARG A 601 -14.67 21.74 12.39
N PRO A 602 -15.00 20.45 12.54
CA PRO A 602 -16.38 20.03 12.71
C PRO A 602 -17.00 20.61 13.99
N ASP A 603 -18.30 20.85 13.93
CA ASP A 603 -19.10 21.20 15.10
C ASP A 603 -19.00 20.09 16.17
N PRO A 604 -18.86 20.41 17.48
CA PRO A 604 -18.72 19.41 18.53
C PRO A 604 -19.84 18.35 18.55
N ALA A 605 -21.09 18.73 18.31
CA ALA A 605 -22.22 17.78 18.31
C ALA A 605 -22.18 16.86 17.08
N LEU A 606 -21.75 17.40 15.93
CA LEU A 606 -21.55 16.61 14.72
C LEU A 606 -20.41 15.59 14.91
N TRP A 607 -19.31 16.02 15.54
CA TRP A 607 -18.18 15.15 15.89
C TRP A 607 -18.60 14.04 16.85
N GLU A 608 -19.36 14.35 17.90
CA GLU A 608 -19.86 13.36 18.86
C GLU A 608 -20.71 12.29 18.16
N LYS A 609 -21.62 12.71 17.26
CA LYS A 609 -22.42 11.80 16.45
C LYS A 609 -21.59 10.92 15.52
N ALA A 610 -20.54 11.48 14.90
CA ALA A 610 -19.63 10.71 14.06
C ALA A 610 -18.81 9.70 14.89
N ASN A 611 -18.30 10.12 16.04
CA ASN A 611 -17.51 9.25 16.92
C ASN A 611 -18.36 8.11 17.51
N ALA A 612 -19.65 8.34 17.80
CA ALA A 612 -20.58 7.32 18.26
C ALA A 612 -20.86 6.21 17.22
N SER A 613 -20.54 6.42 15.93
CA SER A 613 -20.65 5.37 14.91
C SER A 613 -19.47 4.38 14.92
N VAL A 614 -18.38 4.71 15.63
CA VAL A 614 -17.18 3.88 15.71
C VAL A 614 -17.42 2.81 16.77
N PRO A 615 -17.17 1.51 16.48
CA PRO A 615 -17.29 0.45 17.47
C PRO A 615 -16.39 0.72 18.68
N ALA A 616 -16.83 0.29 19.87
CA ALA A 616 -16.04 0.45 21.08
C ALA A 616 -14.73 -0.35 20.96
N GLN A 617 -13.62 0.28 21.35
CA GLN A 617 -12.27 -0.27 21.18
C GLN A 617 -11.50 -0.30 22.49
N PRO A 618 -11.93 -1.10 23.48
CA PRO A 618 -11.22 -1.20 24.75
C PRO A 618 -9.86 -1.87 24.55
N TRP A 619 -8.89 -1.47 25.37
CA TRP A 619 -7.58 -2.06 25.40
C TRP A 619 -7.54 -3.29 26.30
N HIS A 620 -7.30 -4.47 25.72
CA HIS A 620 -7.21 -5.73 26.46
C HIS A 620 -5.75 -6.15 26.68
N VAL A 621 -5.55 -7.04 27.66
CA VAL A 621 -4.37 -7.90 27.77
C VAL A 621 -4.83 -9.35 27.86
N ALA A 622 -4.12 -10.25 27.18
CA ALA A 622 -4.37 -11.68 27.28
C ALA A 622 -3.08 -12.47 27.38
N VAL A 623 -3.15 -13.63 28.04
CA VAL A 623 -2.08 -14.62 28.11
C VAL A 623 -2.60 -15.99 27.76
N VAL A 624 -1.73 -16.83 27.20
CA VAL A 624 -1.98 -18.27 26.99
C VAL A 624 -0.76 -19.08 27.42
N LEU A 625 -1.03 -20.21 28.07
CA LEU A 625 -0.02 -21.06 28.72
C LEU A 625 -0.22 -22.52 28.34
N THR A 626 0.87 -23.22 28.03
CA THR A 626 0.84 -24.67 27.81
C THR A 626 2.19 -25.32 28.16
N GLY A 627 2.18 -26.63 28.43
CA GLY A 627 3.38 -27.40 28.80
C GLY A 627 3.91 -27.10 30.20
N GLU A 628 5.21 -27.24 30.41
CA GLU A 628 5.93 -26.90 31.64
C GLU A 628 5.96 -25.38 31.89
N TYR A 629 5.28 -24.93 32.95
CA TYR A 629 5.40 -23.55 33.44
C TYR A 629 6.69 -23.38 34.25
N GLU A 630 6.97 -24.32 35.15
CA GLU A 630 8.30 -24.48 35.77
C GLU A 630 9.05 -25.57 35.03
N ARG A 631 10.19 -25.20 34.43
CA ARG A 631 11.02 -26.13 33.67
C ARG A 631 11.58 -27.23 34.56
N SER A 632 11.54 -28.46 34.06
CA SER A 632 12.28 -29.57 34.64
C SER A 632 13.79 -29.33 34.53
N GLY A 633 14.55 -29.78 35.53
CA GLY A 633 15.98 -29.53 35.61
C GLY A 633 16.63 -30.21 36.81
N TRP A 634 17.86 -29.83 37.12
CA TRP A 634 18.59 -30.41 38.25
C TRP A 634 17.94 -30.09 39.62
N TRP A 635 17.10 -29.05 39.69
CA TRP A 635 16.33 -28.65 40.87
C TRP A 635 15.05 -29.47 41.09
N GLY A 636 14.61 -30.29 40.12
CA GLY A 636 13.41 -31.10 40.26
C GLY A 636 12.69 -31.41 38.94
N PRO A 637 11.54 -32.12 39.03
CA PRO A 637 10.82 -32.62 37.87
C PRO A 637 10.06 -31.56 37.06
N GLY A 638 10.12 -30.28 37.44
CA GLY A 638 9.30 -29.22 36.84
C GLY A 638 7.82 -29.32 37.23
N ARG A 639 7.01 -28.42 36.67
CA ARG A 639 5.56 -28.34 36.88
C ARG A 639 4.85 -27.85 35.63
N ALA A 640 3.81 -28.56 35.21
CA ALA A 640 2.94 -28.13 34.13
C ALA A 640 2.12 -26.90 34.51
N ALA A 641 1.82 -26.06 33.50
CA ALA A 641 0.87 -24.96 33.64
C ALA A 641 -0.51 -25.48 34.08
N MET A 642 -1.18 -24.72 34.93
CA MET A 642 -2.50 -25.01 35.46
C MET A 642 -3.33 -23.72 35.59
N TRP A 643 -4.64 -23.88 35.82
CA TRP A 643 -5.58 -22.74 35.91
C TRP A 643 -5.10 -21.65 36.88
N SER A 644 -4.40 -22.02 37.96
CA SER A 644 -3.89 -21.08 38.95
C SER A 644 -2.79 -20.16 38.40
N ASP A 645 -2.03 -20.59 37.39
CA ASP A 645 -0.99 -19.75 36.76
C ASP A 645 -1.65 -18.66 35.88
N ALA A 646 -2.78 -18.97 35.24
CA ALA A 646 -3.57 -17.95 34.53
C ALA A 646 -4.22 -16.94 35.51
N VAL A 647 -4.71 -17.42 36.65
CA VAL A 647 -5.23 -16.55 37.73
C VAL A 647 -4.11 -15.70 38.35
N GLN A 648 -2.91 -16.27 38.51
CA GLN A 648 -1.75 -15.53 38.99
C GLN A 648 -1.34 -14.44 37.99
N ALA A 649 -1.35 -14.74 36.68
CA ALA A 649 -1.13 -13.72 35.66
C ALA A 649 -2.12 -12.56 35.77
N ALA A 650 -3.40 -12.82 36.06
CA ALA A 650 -4.40 -11.76 36.29
C ALA A 650 -4.02 -10.88 37.48
N ARG A 651 -3.58 -11.49 38.60
CA ARG A 651 -3.11 -10.76 39.78
C ARG A 651 -1.89 -9.92 39.47
N ASP A 652 -0.93 -10.45 38.72
CA ASP A 652 0.29 -9.76 38.34
C ASP A 652 -0.02 -8.54 37.45
N VAL A 653 -0.95 -8.68 36.49
CA VAL A 653 -1.44 -7.58 35.65
C VAL A 653 -2.10 -6.49 36.49
N LEU A 654 -2.97 -6.86 37.43
CA LEU A 654 -3.68 -5.90 38.29
C LEU A 654 -2.72 -5.20 39.26
N ALA A 655 -1.75 -5.93 39.81
CA ALA A 655 -0.69 -5.37 40.64
C ALA A 655 0.20 -4.41 39.84
N ALA A 656 0.59 -4.76 38.61
CA ALA A 656 1.33 -3.88 37.70
C ALA A 656 0.52 -2.64 37.28
N SER A 657 -0.81 -2.74 37.34
CA SER A 657 -1.75 -1.64 37.16
C SER A 657 -1.98 -0.80 38.42
N ALA A 658 -1.28 -1.13 39.51
CA ALA A 658 -1.39 -0.49 40.82
C ALA A 658 -2.82 -0.54 41.42
N VAL A 659 -3.55 -1.62 41.14
CA VAL A 659 -4.83 -1.92 41.78
C VAL A 659 -4.56 -2.49 43.18
N PRO A 660 -5.17 -1.96 44.25
CA PRO A 660 -5.02 -2.52 45.59
C PRO A 660 -5.55 -3.95 45.66
N ALA A 661 -4.84 -4.86 46.34
CA ALA A 661 -5.26 -6.25 46.46
C ALA A 661 -6.66 -6.41 47.10
N ALA A 662 -7.04 -5.51 48.00
CA ALA A 662 -8.37 -5.51 48.64
C ALA A 662 -9.52 -5.15 47.68
N SER A 663 -9.22 -4.50 46.55
CA SER A 663 -10.22 -4.18 45.51
C SER A 663 -10.44 -5.35 44.54
N VAL A 664 -9.59 -6.39 44.59
CA VAL A 664 -9.63 -7.51 43.66
C VAL A 664 -10.38 -8.69 44.29
N ASP A 665 -11.45 -9.12 43.65
CA ASP A 665 -12.14 -10.36 43.97
C ASP A 665 -11.98 -11.39 42.85
N ILE A 666 -11.82 -12.66 43.23
CA ILE A 666 -11.65 -13.78 42.33
C ILE A 666 -12.67 -14.85 42.74
N SER A 667 -13.64 -15.08 41.87
CA SER A 667 -14.75 -15.99 42.13
C SER A 667 -14.91 -16.99 40.98
N ALA A 668 -15.44 -18.18 41.30
CA ALA A 668 -15.70 -19.20 40.30
C ALA A 668 -16.75 -18.69 39.30
N ALA A 669 -16.52 -18.95 38.01
CA ALA A 669 -17.41 -18.50 36.95
C ALA A 669 -17.60 -19.58 35.88
N GLU A 670 -18.72 -19.53 35.16
CA GLU A 670 -18.96 -20.34 33.98
C GLU A 670 -19.04 -19.41 32.77
N GLN A 671 -17.94 -19.35 32.01
CA GLN A 671 -17.80 -18.46 30.86
C GLN A 671 -17.02 -19.18 29.76
N ALA A 672 -17.55 -19.19 28.54
CA ALA A 672 -16.80 -19.66 27.38
C ALA A 672 -15.66 -18.68 27.05
N PRO A 673 -14.47 -19.13 26.59
CA PRO A 673 -14.08 -20.51 26.22
C PRO A 673 -13.52 -21.38 27.36
N TRP A 674 -13.64 -20.97 28.62
CA TRP A 674 -13.02 -21.67 29.75
C TRP A 674 -13.80 -22.91 30.21
N HIS A 675 -13.12 -23.76 30.97
CA HIS A 675 -13.69 -24.93 31.62
C HIS A 675 -14.57 -24.49 32.82
N PRO A 676 -15.84 -24.95 32.93
CA PRO A 676 -16.77 -24.52 33.99
C PRO A 676 -16.23 -24.63 35.41
N GLY A 677 -15.63 -25.77 35.76
CA GLY A 677 -15.05 -25.96 37.11
C GLY A 677 -13.66 -25.35 37.34
N ARG A 678 -13.06 -24.66 36.36
CA ARG A 678 -11.69 -24.15 36.40
C ARG A 678 -11.56 -22.79 35.71
N CYS A 679 -12.59 -21.98 35.83
CA CYS A 679 -12.67 -20.61 35.34
C CYS A 679 -12.94 -19.69 36.52
N ALA A 680 -12.24 -18.55 36.55
CA ALA A 680 -12.45 -17.50 37.52
C ALA A 680 -12.83 -16.19 36.80
N ALA A 681 -13.87 -15.53 37.31
CA ALA A 681 -14.13 -14.14 37.01
C ALA A 681 -13.20 -13.27 37.87
N ILE A 682 -12.59 -12.27 37.24
CA ILE A 682 -11.69 -11.31 37.89
C ILE A 682 -12.46 -10.00 38.00
N THR A 683 -12.65 -9.54 39.23
CA THR A 683 -13.48 -8.38 39.54
C THR A 683 -12.62 -7.32 40.25
N VAL A 684 -12.76 -6.05 39.84
CA VAL A 684 -12.16 -4.90 40.52
C VAL A 684 -13.27 -3.96 40.99
N ASP A 685 -13.34 -3.70 42.29
CA ASP A 685 -14.37 -2.85 42.92
C ASP A 685 -15.81 -3.25 42.52
N GLY A 686 -16.04 -4.56 42.36
CA GLY A 686 -17.35 -5.12 41.96
C GLY A 686 -17.61 -5.18 40.44
N VAL A 687 -16.71 -4.66 39.61
CA VAL A 687 -16.82 -4.72 38.13
C VAL A 687 -15.99 -5.87 37.58
N VAL A 688 -16.58 -6.73 36.76
CA VAL A 688 -15.85 -7.82 36.07
C VAL A 688 -14.96 -7.18 35.02
N VAL A 689 -13.64 -7.37 35.19
CA VAL A 689 -12.62 -6.88 34.24
C VAL A 689 -12.10 -7.98 33.34
N GLY A 690 -12.48 -9.24 33.56
CA GLY A 690 -12.16 -10.35 32.66
C GLY A 690 -12.16 -11.70 33.33
N TYR A 691 -11.51 -12.68 32.70
CA TYR A 691 -11.57 -14.09 33.11
C TYR A 691 -10.22 -14.79 32.98
N ALA A 692 -10.00 -15.81 33.81
CA ALA A 692 -8.77 -16.59 33.83
C ALA A 692 -9.04 -18.07 34.18
N GLY A 693 -8.34 -19.01 33.54
CA GLY A 693 -8.49 -20.42 33.87
C GLY A 693 -7.94 -21.41 32.83
N GLU A 694 -8.37 -22.67 32.96
CA GLU A 694 -8.12 -23.69 31.93
C GLU A 694 -9.16 -23.57 30.80
N LEU A 695 -8.74 -23.70 29.54
CA LEU A 695 -9.66 -23.76 28.40
C LEU A 695 -10.51 -25.03 28.45
N HIS A 696 -11.73 -24.94 27.90
CA HIS A 696 -12.61 -26.10 27.80
C HIS A 696 -11.93 -27.22 26.95
N PRO A 697 -12.06 -28.51 27.31
CA PRO A 697 -11.41 -29.60 26.58
C PRO A 697 -11.83 -29.69 25.11
N ALA A 698 -13.10 -29.35 24.82
CA ALA A 698 -13.61 -29.28 23.45
C ALA A 698 -12.92 -28.17 22.64
N VAL A 699 -12.64 -27.00 23.25
CA VAL A 699 -11.89 -25.91 22.62
C VAL A 699 -10.45 -26.37 22.33
N CYS A 700 -9.78 -26.97 23.32
CA CYS A 700 -8.42 -27.49 23.12
C CYS A 700 -8.38 -28.50 21.97
N THR A 701 -9.38 -29.38 21.89
CA THR A 701 -9.46 -30.41 20.84
C THR A 701 -9.74 -29.79 19.48
N ALA A 702 -10.71 -28.88 19.37
CA ALA A 702 -11.08 -28.21 18.12
C ALA A 702 -9.94 -27.36 17.54
N LEU A 703 -9.09 -26.80 18.40
CA LEU A 703 -7.95 -25.99 17.98
C LEU A 703 -6.63 -26.77 17.88
N ASP A 704 -6.62 -28.09 18.10
CA ASP A 704 -5.41 -28.92 18.20
C ASP A 704 -4.37 -28.40 19.21
N LEU A 705 -4.85 -27.87 20.34
CA LEU A 705 -4.01 -27.37 21.42
C LEU A 705 -3.73 -28.48 22.44
N PRO A 706 -2.60 -28.42 23.16
CA PRO A 706 -2.34 -29.37 24.24
C PRO A 706 -3.45 -29.33 25.29
N LYS A 707 -3.75 -30.49 25.88
CA LYS A 707 -4.73 -30.60 26.97
C LYS A 707 -4.33 -29.68 28.12
N ARG A 708 -5.32 -29.08 28.77
CA ARG A 708 -5.12 -28.17 29.91
C ARG A 708 -4.37 -26.88 29.56
N THR A 709 -4.39 -26.46 28.30
CA THR A 709 -3.95 -25.10 27.93
C THR A 709 -4.76 -24.09 28.74
N CYS A 710 -4.07 -23.14 29.35
CA CYS A 710 -4.66 -22.11 30.20
C CYS A 710 -4.65 -20.76 29.51
N ALA A 711 -5.59 -19.89 29.87
CA ALA A 711 -5.71 -18.56 29.30
C ALA A 711 -6.25 -17.56 30.32
N MET A 712 -5.84 -16.31 30.19
CA MET A 712 -6.45 -15.16 30.88
C MET A 712 -6.63 -14.03 29.87
N GLU A 713 -7.72 -13.29 29.98
CA GLU A 713 -7.95 -12.04 29.25
C GLU A 713 -8.63 -11.03 30.17
N LEU A 714 -8.09 -9.81 30.21
CA LEU A 714 -8.62 -8.67 30.98
C LEU A 714 -8.79 -7.44 30.09
N ASP A 715 -9.89 -6.72 30.27
CA ASP A 715 -10.11 -5.36 29.80
C ASP A 715 -9.37 -4.39 30.72
N LEU A 716 -8.29 -3.79 30.23
CA LEU A 716 -7.50 -2.82 31.01
C LEU A 716 -8.19 -1.46 31.09
N ASP A 717 -9.09 -1.12 30.19
CA ASP A 717 -9.83 0.15 30.26
C ASP A 717 -10.97 0.08 31.28
N ALA A 718 -11.49 -1.11 31.56
CA ALA A 718 -12.38 -1.37 32.70
C ALA A 718 -11.67 -1.29 34.06
N VAL A 719 -10.33 -1.42 34.11
CA VAL A 719 -9.55 -1.28 35.35
C VAL A 719 -9.37 0.21 35.70
N PRO A 720 -9.74 0.65 36.92
CA PRO A 720 -9.55 2.05 37.33
C PRO A 720 -8.08 2.44 37.34
N LEU A 721 -7.80 3.71 37.03
CA LEU A 721 -6.46 4.26 37.14
C LEU A 721 -6.08 4.44 38.62
N PRO A 722 -4.79 4.26 38.98
CA PRO A 722 -4.36 4.35 40.36
C PRO A 722 -4.59 5.75 40.94
N GLY A 723 -5.20 5.79 42.12
CA GLY A 723 -5.28 6.98 42.97
C GLY A 723 -4.03 7.18 43.83
N PRO A 724 -3.98 8.23 44.67
CA PRO A 724 -2.92 8.42 45.64
C PRO A 724 -2.89 7.26 46.65
N THR A 725 -1.71 6.64 46.83
CA THR A 725 -1.53 5.58 47.83
C THR A 725 -1.30 6.18 49.22
N PRO A 726 -2.11 5.83 50.24
CA PRO A 726 -1.86 6.28 51.61
C PRO A 726 -0.57 5.65 52.16
N PRO A 727 0.18 6.34 53.04
CA PRO A 727 1.37 5.78 53.64
C PRO A 727 1.00 4.56 54.51
N PRO A 728 1.73 3.43 54.39
CA PRO A 728 1.51 2.29 55.27
C PRO A 728 1.84 2.64 56.73
N VAL A 729 1.06 2.12 57.67
CA VAL A 729 1.32 2.21 59.11
C VAL A 729 2.05 0.96 59.55
N PHE A 730 3.30 1.10 60.02
CA PHE A 730 4.10 -0.02 60.52
C PHE A 730 4.19 0.02 62.04
N SER A 731 3.71 -1.03 62.70
CA SER A 731 3.90 -1.20 64.15
C SER A 731 5.24 -1.88 64.43
N THR A 732 6.03 -1.28 65.33
CA THR A 732 7.32 -1.83 65.80
C THR A 732 7.16 -2.86 66.91
N TYR A 733 5.94 -3.12 67.38
CA TYR A 733 5.68 -4.08 68.45
C TYR A 733 5.74 -5.53 67.94
N PRO A 734 6.09 -6.51 68.80
CA PRO A 734 6.15 -7.91 68.40
C PRO A 734 4.78 -8.45 67.94
N PRO A 735 4.72 -9.26 66.88
CA PRO A 735 3.49 -9.92 66.47
C PRO A 735 3.19 -11.16 67.33
N ALA A 736 1.91 -11.47 67.51
CA ALA A 736 1.44 -12.77 68.00
C ALA A 736 1.01 -13.64 66.81
N LEU A 737 1.59 -14.83 66.70
CA LEU A 737 1.33 -15.78 65.61
C LEU A 737 0.44 -16.91 66.15
N ILE A 738 -0.72 -17.10 65.55
CA ILE A 738 -1.68 -18.12 65.95
C ILE A 738 -2.14 -18.85 64.69
N ASP A 739 -2.03 -20.17 64.68
CA ASP A 739 -2.56 -20.98 63.59
C ASP A 739 -4.00 -21.40 63.94
N VAL A 740 -4.87 -21.58 62.95
CA VAL A 740 -6.23 -22.10 63.14
C VAL A 740 -6.56 -23.10 62.06
N ALA A 741 -7.04 -24.28 62.44
CA ALA A 741 -7.51 -25.32 61.54
C ALA A 741 -9.04 -25.44 61.62
N LEU A 742 -9.71 -25.12 60.51
CA LEU A 742 -11.17 -25.08 60.41
C LEU A 742 -11.66 -26.22 59.51
N VAL A 743 -12.55 -27.06 60.02
CA VAL A 743 -13.24 -28.10 59.25
C VAL A 743 -14.59 -27.57 58.79
N LEU A 744 -14.83 -27.62 57.48
CA LEU A 744 -16.05 -27.11 56.85
C LEU A 744 -16.32 -27.83 55.52
N SER A 745 -17.49 -27.55 54.92
CA SER A 745 -17.85 -28.10 53.61
C SER A 745 -16.78 -27.78 52.55
N ALA A 746 -16.48 -28.77 51.71
CA ALA A 746 -15.53 -28.65 50.61
C ALA A 746 -15.95 -27.61 49.56
N ASP A 747 -17.26 -27.31 49.47
CA ASP A 747 -17.83 -26.35 48.51
C ASP A 747 -17.61 -24.88 48.92
N VAL A 748 -17.27 -24.61 50.19
CA VAL A 748 -17.05 -23.23 50.67
C VAL A 748 -15.68 -22.74 50.20
N PRO A 749 -15.58 -21.68 49.37
CA PRO A 749 -14.31 -21.17 48.88
C PRO A 749 -13.38 -20.71 50.00
N ALA A 750 -12.09 -21.04 49.90
CA ALA A 750 -11.11 -20.66 50.92
C ALA A 750 -11.02 -19.13 51.10
N GLY A 751 -11.11 -18.36 50.01
CA GLY A 751 -11.12 -16.88 50.09
C GLY A 751 -12.29 -16.31 50.90
N GLN A 752 -13.46 -16.96 50.90
CA GLN A 752 -14.59 -16.52 51.73
C GLN A 752 -14.33 -16.79 53.22
N VAL A 753 -13.63 -17.88 53.54
CA VAL A 753 -13.20 -18.18 54.92
C VAL A 753 -12.14 -17.18 55.37
N GLU A 754 -11.18 -16.84 54.50
CA GLU A 754 -10.16 -15.83 54.76
C GLU A 754 -10.75 -14.44 55.02
N ALA A 755 -11.74 -14.03 54.21
CA ALA A 755 -12.47 -12.77 54.41
C ALA A 755 -13.24 -12.77 55.74
N ALA A 756 -13.92 -13.87 56.08
CA ALA A 756 -14.62 -14.01 57.35
C ALA A 756 -13.69 -13.98 58.57
N LEU A 757 -12.51 -14.61 58.46
CA LEU A 757 -11.46 -14.54 59.49
C LEU A 757 -10.97 -13.10 59.65
N THR A 758 -10.73 -12.40 58.55
CA THR A 758 -10.26 -11.01 58.55
C THR A 758 -11.26 -10.08 59.21
N GLU A 759 -12.54 -10.22 58.85
CA GLU A 759 -13.64 -9.43 59.43
C GLU A 759 -13.78 -9.68 60.94
N GLY A 760 -13.82 -10.95 61.36
CA GLY A 760 -14.02 -11.29 62.77
C GLY A 760 -12.82 -10.98 63.67
N ALA A 761 -11.61 -11.07 63.13
CA ALA A 761 -10.38 -10.74 63.86
C ALA A 761 -10.20 -9.23 64.11
N GLY A 762 -10.82 -8.39 63.27
CA GLY A 762 -10.82 -6.94 63.42
C GLY A 762 -9.43 -6.30 63.22
N PRO A 763 -9.22 -5.07 63.72
CA PRO A 763 -8.05 -4.24 63.39
C PRO A 763 -6.73 -4.75 63.97
N LEU A 764 -6.77 -5.75 64.85
CA LEU A 764 -5.55 -6.37 65.39
C LEU A 764 -4.93 -7.37 64.43
N LEU A 765 -5.67 -7.87 63.43
CA LEU A 765 -5.14 -8.79 62.44
C LEU A 765 -4.28 -8.03 61.44
N GLU A 766 -2.98 -8.32 61.46
CA GLU A 766 -2.00 -7.79 60.51
C GLU A 766 -2.00 -8.59 59.21
N SER A 767 -2.12 -9.92 59.28
CA SER A 767 -2.23 -10.77 58.09
C SER A 767 -2.88 -12.11 58.39
N VAL A 768 -3.58 -12.67 57.40
CA VAL A 768 -4.05 -14.05 57.35
C VAL A 768 -3.41 -14.74 56.16
N ARG A 769 -3.03 -16.02 56.30
CA ARG A 769 -2.49 -16.81 55.21
C ARG A 769 -2.94 -18.26 55.32
N LEU A 770 -3.58 -18.79 54.28
CA LEU A 770 -3.79 -20.23 54.13
C LEU A 770 -2.45 -20.94 53.92
N PHE A 771 -2.16 -21.98 54.69
CA PHE A 771 -0.93 -22.75 54.54
C PHE A 771 -1.16 -24.26 54.34
N ASP A 772 -2.35 -24.77 54.65
CA ASP A 772 -2.68 -26.18 54.41
C ASP A 772 -4.16 -26.38 54.04
N VAL A 773 -4.41 -27.33 53.14
CA VAL A 773 -5.74 -27.79 52.72
C VAL A 773 -5.74 -29.31 52.79
N TYR A 774 -6.34 -29.84 53.85
CA TYR A 774 -6.34 -31.28 54.12
C TYR A 774 -7.74 -31.87 53.96
N ALA A 775 -7.87 -32.84 53.06
CA ALA A 775 -9.10 -33.61 52.86
C ALA A 775 -8.81 -35.10 53.14
N SER A 776 -9.65 -35.74 53.95
CA SER A 776 -9.55 -37.18 54.24
C SER A 776 -10.90 -37.73 54.66
N GLU A 777 -11.12 -39.04 54.47
CA GLU A 777 -12.35 -39.71 54.92
C GLU A 777 -12.61 -39.55 56.42
N GLN A 778 -11.56 -39.36 57.23
CA GLN A 778 -11.64 -39.14 58.69
C GLN A 778 -12.32 -37.82 59.08
N LEU A 779 -12.43 -36.85 58.16
CA LEU A 779 -13.12 -35.58 58.38
C LEU A 779 -14.63 -35.65 58.06
N GLY A 780 -15.09 -36.76 57.46
CA GLY A 780 -16.42 -36.88 56.89
C GLY A 780 -16.45 -36.58 55.39
N ALA A 781 -17.33 -37.28 54.65
CA ALA A 781 -17.49 -37.06 53.22
C ALA A 781 -17.95 -35.62 52.93
N GLY A 782 -17.32 -34.97 51.94
CA GLY A 782 -17.63 -33.59 51.58
C GLY A 782 -17.09 -32.53 52.54
N GLN A 783 -16.24 -32.89 53.51
CA GLN A 783 -15.58 -31.96 54.42
C GLN A 783 -14.10 -31.82 54.09
N ARG A 784 -13.53 -30.65 54.39
CA ARG A 784 -12.08 -30.40 54.34
C ARG A 784 -11.65 -29.53 55.52
N SER A 785 -10.39 -29.65 55.89
CA SER A 785 -9.72 -28.82 56.88
C SER A 785 -8.90 -27.75 56.16
N LEU A 786 -9.14 -26.47 56.48
CA LEU A 786 -8.33 -25.35 56.03
C LEU A 786 -7.51 -24.81 57.21
N ALA A 787 -6.19 -24.77 57.08
CA ALA A 787 -5.30 -24.24 58.11
C ALA A 787 -4.77 -22.86 57.73
N TYR A 788 -5.04 -21.87 58.58
CA TYR A 788 -4.64 -20.49 58.40
C TYR A 788 -3.66 -20.06 59.48
N LYS A 789 -2.68 -19.27 59.09
CA LYS A 789 -1.79 -18.55 60.01
C LYS A 789 -2.31 -17.12 60.17
N LEU A 790 -2.69 -16.77 61.38
CA LEU A 790 -3.13 -15.44 61.78
C LEU A 790 -1.98 -14.72 62.48
N THR A 791 -1.62 -13.55 61.98
CA THR A 791 -0.62 -12.67 62.60
C THR A 791 -1.34 -11.48 63.19
N PHE A 792 -1.27 -11.33 64.50
CA PHE A 792 -1.89 -10.23 65.23
C PHE A 792 -0.84 -9.23 65.70
N ARG A 793 -1.11 -7.93 65.57
CA ARG A 793 -0.23 -6.87 66.08
C ARG A 793 -1.04 -5.62 66.41
N ALA A 794 -0.84 -5.07 67.60
CA ALA A 794 -1.40 -3.76 67.94
C ALA A 794 -0.50 -2.62 67.44
N PRO A 795 -1.07 -1.46 67.07
CA PRO A 795 -0.29 -0.31 66.61
C PRO A 795 0.47 0.40 67.74
N ASP A 796 0.03 0.24 68.99
CA ASP A 796 0.41 1.08 70.13
C ASP A 796 0.98 0.31 71.33
N ARG A 797 0.94 -1.03 71.33
CA ARG A 797 1.41 -1.86 72.44
C ARG A 797 1.81 -3.28 72.01
N THR A 798 2.45 -4.01 72.91
CA THR A 798 2.60 -5.48 72.78
C THR A 798 1.29 -6.14 73.21
N LEU A 799 0.76 -7.03 72.37
CA LEU A 799 -0.47 -7.77 72.68
C LEU A 799 -0.23 -8.78 73.82
N THR A 800 -1.19 -8.89 74.74
CA THR A 800 -1.20 -10.01 75.68
C THR A 800 -1.72 -11.29 75.02
N VAL A 801 -1.46 -12.44 75.65
CA VAL A 801 -1.95 -13.74 75.16
C VAL A 801 -3.48 -13.75 75.12
N GLU A 802 -4.12 -13.16 76.13
CA GLU A 802 -5.57 -13.08 76.25
C GLU A 802 -6.19 -12.23 75.13
N GLU A 803 -5.56 -11.12 74.76
CA GLU A 803 -6.03 -10.25 73.67
C GLU A 803 -5.95 -10.97 72.30
N ALA A 804 -4.83 -11.64 72.02
CA ALA A 804 -4.64 -12.37 70.77
C ALA A 804 -5.60 -13.58 70.66
N VAL A 805 -5.81 -14.29 71.77
CA VAL A 805 -6.78 -15.40 71.85
C VAL A 805 -8.21 -14.90 71.66
N ALA A 806 -8.59 -13.77 72.27
CA ALA A 806 -9.92 -13.18 72.09
C ALA A 806 -10.18 -12.78 70.64
N ALA A 807 -9.19 -12.18 69.97
CA ALA A 807 -9.29 -11.82 68.55
C ALA A 807 -9.40 -13.04 67.64
N ARG A 808 -8.64 -14.12 67.93
CA ARG A 808 -8.79 -15.41 67.25
C ARG A 808 -10.20 -15.98 67.43
N ASP A 809 -10.73 -16.01 68.65
CA ASP A 809 -12.03 -16.60 68.94
C ASP A 809 -13.16 -15.82 68.25
N ALA A 810 -13.04 -14.49 68.16
CA ALA A 810 -13.94 -13.66 67.37
C ALA A 810 -13.86 -14.00 65.87
N ALA A 811 -12.66 -14.19 65.32
CA ALA A 811 -12.46 -14.61 63.93
C ALA A 811 -13.12 -15.98 63.63
N VAL A 812 -12.88 -16.97 64.49
CA VAL A 812 -13.45 -18.31 64.36
C VAL A 812 -14.97 -18.28 64.48
N ALA A 813 -15.53 -17.47 65.38
CA ALA A 813 -16.97 -17.34 65.56
C ALA A 813 -17.69 -16.88 64.27
N VAL A 814 -17.11 -15.94 63.51
CA VAL A 814 -17.67 -15.50 62.23
C VAL A 814 -17.67 -16.64 61.20
N THR A 815 -16.58 -17.42 61.13
CA THR A 815 -16.53 -18.58 60.23
C THR A 815 -17.51 -19.68 60.62
N ALA A 816 -17.72 -19.91 61.93
CA ALA A 816 -18.70 -20.86 62.44
C ALA A 816 -20.13 -20.40 62.10
N GLN A 817 -20.42 -19.11 62.27
CA GLN A 817 -21.74 -18.54 61.99
C GLN A 817 -22.09 -18.57 60.49
N ARG A 818 -21.14 -18.26 59.60
CA ARG A 818 -21.40 -18.14 58.16
C ARG A 818 -21.33 -19.47 57.42
N PHE A 819 -20.40 -20.34 57.80
CA PHE A 819 -20.06 -21.53 57.02
C PHE A 819 -20.20 -22.83 57.81
N GLY A 820 -20.63 -22.77 59.07
CA GLY A 820 -20.67 -23.93 59.95
C GLY A 820 -19.28 -24.51 60.25
N ALA A 821 -18.23 -23.68 60.15
CA ALA A 821 -16.86 -24.12 60.38
C ALA A 821 -16.65 -24.58 61.83
N VAL A 822 -15.98 -25.73 62.01
CA VAL A 822 -15.66 -26.31 63.32
C VAL A 822 -14.15 -26.23 63.55
N LEU A 823 -13.73 -25.65 64.66
CA LEU A 823 -12.33 -25.58 65.04
C LEU A 823 -11.79 -26.98 65.39
N ARG A 824 -10.76 -27.43 64.67
CA ARG A 824 -10.07 -28.71 64.89
C ARG A 824 -8.82 -28.56 65.75
N GLY A 825 -8.14 -27.43 65.66
CA GLY A 825 -6.95 -27.09 66.42
C GLY A 825 -6.57 -25.63 66.21
N ALA A 826 -5.95 -25.01 67.22
CA ALA A 826 -5.42 -23.65 67.19
C ALA A 826 -4.12 -23.56 67.98
#